data_AF-K5WUA5-F1
#
_entry.id   AF-K5WUA5-F1
#
_cell.length_a   1.000
_cell.length_b   1.000
_cell.length_c   1.000
_cell.angle_alpha   90.00
_cell.angle_beta   90.00
_cell.angle_gamma   90.00
#
_symmetry.space_group_name_H-M   'P 1'
#
loop_
_entity.id
_entity.type
_entity.pdbx_description
1 polymer ?
#
loop_
_entity_poly.entity_id
_entity_poly.type
_entity_poly.pdbx_seq_one_letter_code
_entity_poly.pdbx_strand_id
1 'polypeptide(L)'
;MCFGDNNAKHVVEYCNDQFLSLWSIADRCWRKHVEDNGPFKPEERQHRYSLALVVWHLGRYRAASFERTDDSKDDLMFEALFAKPVLVSLCNHEMLLEITVAEGHYNLDHGRANETANANHSRKRDIPKNTTFTYRVPFKIDVVAGYTASIGGGEHKIRMLVFDYKSAKLIRTSIREPDGTHQPAPPVEGQQSLEFYLEQYLEFLQSAGHHVLFSLPNFENDKGDVPTTINYSWIADVALRQLVQLDEIHGVSLRKINDYLSTVWLKAAMLVSIQTDALSDRSGTSFAEYRGTWRYMDQAYSYYITFGTPRVTAWCNDEVIMTFVVDEVFLYNGSKWEGQPVKSFSEWEIAVIMNFSYEKPPEHDGNVIRCKVDIASSHLLEAFSFFGDVDFDSEDGTVLTWVDYIISFISDEYLNIIENAGYNIIYEHDLRWRSITGYGEDGDINIDESAVWYAGRDGAEGGGMHTRTTAWRRIIQEGDMCGYDQITALSETAVNRYMASVMTSWQFEDKFKVTFKAPVVRLRNDGTAILVINLKDGFLQPMSSYQSEASTENFSYQNWRIAFQVSVKMVDHASLVQDLADWEAIFRESPAYKESMSAKPPNLREVSESDVDFKHIILDFSQMQFRHEFSSFDQLFTSHTKRAIEKVQAAVSYLRYYCLSEFVASGKHVLFSIPVWRSLANAPLYGLTSIVFQISSRRTITESVRTEQSSPSQPAIIILGMCLGRPMPAHTFRYSTDWVAHAGRYLSYGTVGISSGLFLQEKLLYSLASVNALTTIVPSFTVAESGEWRFKVASWASSEDRRGAVCSFGEVQGVNGGDFLEYLWERSDVWNYTYKHRGANYTTSGTFSVSARTENRLEIPTVYKIGSMDIKMYGKVTLELSSTESTERSWSAAAESNWQAILSVRTEEGGSLKINVESSQAQTKAVKAEEHGGALVYLKPETYLTEVMPTKIELDKAVAEFSYFTSSWESCYPGMSSYTLTQPVFNRSGDLLFELRPPASDAQSQAHGAGGPATPVLKNIKNLKAFARNGRAPGRGRNGSAENGGSSRDTSRARY
;
A
#
# COMPACT_ATOMS: atom_id res chain seq x y z
N MET A 1 -18.87 53.28 -19.48
CA MET A 1 -18.01 52.09 -19.61
C MET A 1 -16.64 52.59 -19.97
N CYS A 2 -15.62 52.21 -19.21
CA CYS A 2 -14.25 52.64 -19.49
C CYS A 2 -13.71 51.78 -20.62
N PHE A 3 -13.27 52.43 -21.69
CA PHE A 3 -12.72 51.75 -22.86
C PHE A 3 -11.32 51.23 -22.53
N GLY A 4 -11.06 49.95 -22.84
CA GLY A 4 -9.78 49.30 -22.54
C GLY A 4 -9.65 48.70 -21.14
N ASP A 5 -10.57 49.02 -20.22
CA ASP A 5 -10.53 48.53 -18.83
C ASP A 5 -11.47 47.32 -18.61
N ASN A 6 -11.21 46.58 -17.53
CA ASN A 6 -12.13 45.55 -17.05
C ASN A 6 -13.40 46.20 -16.44
N ASN A 7 -14.55 45.99 -17.08
CA ASN A 7 -15.83 46.59 -16.70
C ASN A 7 -16.64 45.74 -15.69
N ALA A 8 -16.09 44.65 -15.15
CA ALA A 8 -16.80 43.76 -14.22
C ALA A 8 -17.40 44.50 -13.01
N LYS A 9 -16.70 45.51 -12.47
CA LYS A 9 -17.19 46.29 -11.31
C LYS A 9 -18.49 47.02 -11.65
N HIS A 10 -18.53 47.64 -12.83
CA HIS A 10 -19.72 48.33 -13.31
C HIS A 10 -20.88 47.37 -13.60
N VAL A 11 -20.61 46.13 -14.03
CA VAL A 11 -21.65 45.12 -14.19
C VAL A 11 -22.25 44.76 -12.83
N VAL A 12 -21.42 44.53 -11.81
CA VAL A 12 -21.89 44.21 -10.45
C VAL A 12 -22.70 45.37 -9.85
N GLU A 13 -22.22 46.61 -10.01
CA GLU A 13 -22.97 47.81 -9.61
C GLU A 13 -24.33 47.87 -10.31
N TYR A 14 -24.37 47.66 -11.63
CA TYR A 14 -25.60 47.65 -12.40
C TYR A 14 -26.58 46.52 -12.01
N CYS A 15 -26.06 45.32 -11.71
CA CYS A 15 -26.87 44.21 -11.19
C CYS A 15 -27.45 44.53 -9.80
N ASN A 16 -26.65 45.14 -8.92
CA ASN A 16 -27.11 45.58 -7.60
C ASN A 16 -28.16 46.69 -7.65
N ASP A 17 -28.11 47.55 -8.67
CA ASP A 17 -29.13 48.58 -8.92
C ASP A 17 -30.43 48.00 -9.47
N GLN A 18 -30.35 46.93 -10.28
CA GLN A 18 -31.52 46.16 -10.70
C GLN A 18 -32.20 45.52 -9.49
N PHE A 19 -31.44 44.87 -8.61
CA PHE A 19 -32.00 44.33 -7.36
C PHE A 19 -32.62 45.41 -6.48
N LEU A 20 -31.98 46.57 -6.33
CA LEU A 20 -32.54 47.70 -5.59
C LEU A 20 -33.89 48.14 -6.15
N SER A 21 -33.98 48.24 -7.48
CA SER A 21 -35.20 48.66 -8.18
C SER A 21 -36.32 47.64 -7.99
N LEU A 22 -36.03 46.35 -8.19
CA LEU A 22 -36.99 45.25 -8.01
C LEU A 22 -37.46 45.15 -6.55
N TRP A 23 -36.55 45.24 -5.59
CA TRP A 23 -36.86 45.24 -4.16
C TRP A 23 -37.71 46.46 -3.77
N SER A 24 -37.38 47.66 -4.26
CA SER A 24 -38.15 48.88 -3.96
C SER A 24 -39.57 48.83 -4.53
N ILE A 25 -39.75 48.20 -5.69
CA ILE A 25 -41.08 47.96 -6.26
C ILE A 25 -41.85 46.97 -5.37
N ALA A 26 -41.23 45.85 -4.99
CA ALA A 26 -41.83 44.87 -4.10
C ALA A 26 -42.21 45.47 -2.73
N ASP A 27 -41.38 46.34 -2.15
CA ASP A 27 -41.61 46.97 -0.84
C ASP A 27 -42.78 47.97 -0.91
N ARG A 28 -42.87 48.76 -1.97
CA ARG A 28 -44.04 49.63 -2.20
C ARG A 28 -45.32 48.82 -2.39
N CYS A 29 -45.26 47.74 -3.17
CA CYS A 29 -46.39 46.83 -3.35
C CYS A 29 -46.81 46.17 -2.04
N TRP A 30 -45.84 45.77 -1.21
CA TRP A 30 -46.06 45.20 0.11
C TRP A 30 -46.79 46.19 1.03
N ARG A 31 -46.23 47.39 1.20
CA ARG A 31 -46.81 48.43 2.08
C ARG A 31 -48.22 48.80 1.65
N LYS A 32 -48.44 49.00 0.35
CA LYS A 32 -49.77 49.29 -0.19
C LYS A 32 -50.75 48.14 0.06
N HIS A 33 -50.32 46.89 -0.10
CA HIS A 33 -51.16 45.74 0.21
C HIS A 33 -51.55 45.69 1.69
N VAL A 34 -50.58 45.94 2.58
CA VAL A 34 -50.83 45.97 4.03
C VAL A 34 -51.80 47.09 4.40
N GLU A 35 -51.68 48.27 3.78
CA GLU A 35 -52.59 49.41 3.96
C GLU A 35 -54.00 49.14 3.42
N ASP A 36 -54.12 48.57 2.23
CA ASP A 36 -55.41 48.39 1.53
C ASP A 36 -56.17 47.14 2.01
N ASN A 37 -55.47 46.04 2.31
CA ASN A 37 -56.07 44.71 2.54
C ASN A 37 -55.73 44.09 3.90
N GLY A 38 -54.87 44.72 4.70
CA GLY A 38 -54.37 44.17 5.96
C GLY A 38 -53.19 43.20 5.79
N PRO A 39 -52.78 42.47 6.85
CA PRO A 39 -51.62 41.59 6.81
C PRO A 39 -51.79 40.50 5.77
N PHE A 40 -50.75 40.29 4.96
CA PHE A 40 -50.76 39.35 3.85
C PHE A 40 -51.03 37.92 4.30
N LYS A 41 -51.93 37.27 3.57
CA LYS A 41 -52.34 35.90 3.89
C LYS A 41 -51.65 34.92 2.95
N PRO A 42 -51.11 33.78 3.47
CA PRO A 42 -50.51 32.74 2.65
C PRO A 42 -51.41 32.18 1.53
N GLU A 43 -52.72 32.33 1.68
CA GLU A 43 -53.73 31.87 0.74
C GLU A 43 -53.82 32.78 -0.51
N GLU A 44 -53.24 33.99 -0.49
CA GLU A 44 -53.25 34.98 -1.57
C GLU A 44 -52.10 34.75 -2.57
N ARG A 45 -52.09 33.57 -3.20
CA ARG A 45 -51.02 33.11 -4.12
C ARG A 45 -50.72 34.05 -5.29
N GLN A 46 -51.67 34.89 -5.70
CA GLN A 46 -51.54 35.77 -6.87
C GLN A 46 -50.46 36.84 -6.74
N HIS A 47 -50.07 37.21 -5.51
CA HIS A 47 -49.11 38.29 -5.26
C HIS A 47 -47.74 37.79 -4.76
N ARG A 48 -47.59 36.49 -4.49
CA ARG A 48 -46.41 35.93 -3.80
C ARG A 48 -45.10 36.17 -4.56
N TYR A 49 -45.10 36.10 -5.89
CA TYR A 49 -43.90 36.38 -6.70
C TYR A 49 -43.53 37.86 -6.75
N SER A 50 -44.53 38.76 -6.76
CA SER A 50 -44.32 40.22 -6.79
C SER A 50 -43.75 40.76 -5.48
N LEU A 51 -43.91 40.02 -4.38
CA LEU A 51 -43.45 40.40 -3.04
C LEU A 51 -42.20 39.62 -2.58
N ALA A 52 -41.72 38.67 -3.40
CA ALA A 52 -40.72 37.67 -3.04
C ALA A 52 -39.40 38.23 -2.51
N LEU A 53 -38.98 39.42 -2.97
CA LEU A 53 -37.73 40.06 -2.53
C LEU A 53 -37.84 40.72 -1.15
N VAL A 54 -39.06 40.93 -0.63
CA VAL A 54 -39.29 41.68 0.62
C VAL A 54 -39.82 40.78 1.71
N VAL A 55 -40.74 39.88 1.38
CA VAL A 55 -41.35 38.98 2.36
C VAL A 55 -41.55 37.60 1.77
N TRP A 56 -41.22 36.59 2.56
CA TRP A 56 -41.56 35.21 2.24
C TRP A 56 -41.96 34.45 3.49
N HIS A 57 -42.91 33.55 3.31
CA HIS A 57 -43.39 32.68 4.37
C HIS A 57 -43.63 31.26 3.83
N LEU A 58 -43.62 30.30 4.75
CA LEU A 58 -43.96 28.91 4.51
C LEU A 58 -44.87 28.39 5.63
N GLY A 59 -45.89 27.62 5.26
CA GLY A 59 -46.91 27.11 6.17
C GLY A 59 -48.25 27.81 6.02
N ARG A 60 -49.18 27.45 6.90
CA ARG A 60 -50.57 27.90 6.87
C ARG A 60 -50.97 28.48 8.23
N TYR A 61 -51.84 29.48 8.21
CA TYR A 61 -52.55 29.91 9.42
C TYR A 61 -53.50 28.82 9.91
N ARG A 62 -53.60 28.61 11.23
CA ARG A 62 -54.66 27.76 11.77
C ARG A 62 -55.99 28.45 11.52
N ALA A 63 -57.02 27.68 11.18
CA ALA A 63 -58.37 28.21 11.06
C ALA A 63 -58.80 28.77 12.42
N ALA A 64 -58.74 30.09 12.59
CA ALA A 64 -59.05 30.71 13.86
C ALA A 64 -60.54 30.53 14.18
N SER A 65 -60.83 30.03 15.38
CA SER A 65 -62.08 30.25 16.07
C SER A 65 -62.22 31.76 16.35
N PHE A 66 -62.75 32.51 15.39
CA PHE A 66 -63.36 33.86 15.42
C PHE A 66 -62.86 35.00 16.38
N GLU A 67 -61.92 34.83 17.29
CA GLU A 67 -61.66 35.77 18.41
C GLU A 67 -60.19 36.17 18.66
N ARG A 68 -59.22 35.86 17.79
CA ARG A 68 -57.85 36.38 17.94
C ARG A 68 -57.39 37.20 16.75
N THR A 69 -57.09 38.47 16.99
CA THR A 69 -56.66 39.47 16.00
C THR A 69 -55.15 39.74 15.97
N ASP A 70 -54.32 39.13 16.84
CA ASP A 70 -52.87 39.41 16.90
C ASP A 70 -51.92 38.19 16.81
N ASP A 71 -52.39 36.94 16.84
CA ASP A 71 -51.53 35.73 16.91
C ASP A 71 -51.37 34.96 15.58
N SER A 72 -51.64 35.55 14.41
CA SER A 72 -51.64 34.77 13.15
C SER A 72 -50.23 34.37 12.66
N LYS A 73 -49.23 35.22 12.81
CA LYS A 73 -47.85 34.98 12.29
C LYS A 73 -47.17 33.75 12.91
N ASP A 74 -47.49 33.47 14.17
CA ASP A 74 -46.90 32.37 14.94
C ASP A 74 -47.31 30.99 14.43
N ASP A 75 -48.37 30.91 13.63
CA ASP A 75 -48.82 29.67 12.99
C ASP A 75 -48.00 29.28 11.75
N LEU A 76 -47.17 30.19 11.22
CA LEU A 76 -46.33 29.93 10.05
C LEU A 76 -45.06 29.19 10.43
N MET A 77 -44.70 28.17 9.63
CA MET A 77 -43.46 27.40 9.81
C MET A 77 -42.22 28.28 9.62
N PHE A 78 -42.32 29.28 8.74
CA PHE A 78 -41.30 30.28 8.49
C PHE A 78 -41.95 31.58 8.04
N GLU A 79 -41.43 32.71 8.51
CA GLU A 79 -41.72 34.05 8.00
C GLU A 79 -40.46 34.89 8.12
N ALA A 80 -40.09 35.59 7.05
CA ALA A 80 -38.99 36.56 7.10
C ALA A 80 -39.29 37.78 6.23
N LEU A 81 -38.89 38.94 6.76
CA LEU A 81 -38.72 40.17 6.01
C LEU A 81 -37.25 40.32 5.61
N PHE A 82 -37.03 40.57 4.33
CA PHE A 82 -35.71 40.67 3.74
C PHE A 82 -35.39 42.13 3.41
N ALA A 83 -34.17 42.54 3.77
CA ALA A 83 -33.58 43.73 3.20
C ALA A 83 -33.16 43.46 1.75
N LYS A 84 -32.79 44.52 1.03
CA LYS A 84 -32.29 44.44 -0.34
C LYS A 84 -31.16 43.38 -0.44
N PRO A 85 -31.25 42.42 -1.38
CA PRO A 85 -30.14 41.51 -1.66
C PRO A 85 -28.97 42.25 -2.31
N VAL A 86 -27.76 41.78 -2.03
CA VAL A 86 -26.52 42.35 -2.56
C VAL A 86 -25.70 41.27 -3.23
N LEU A 87 -25.18 41.56 -4.42
CA LEU A 87 -24.20 40.76 -5.13
C LEU A 87 -22.80 41.31 -4.91
N VAL A 88 -21.86 40.41 -4.66
CA VAL A 88 -20.42 40.69 -4.61
C VAL A 88 -19.73 39.76 -5.62
N SER A 89 -18.87 40.32 -6.47
CA SER A 89 -18.09 39.53 -7.43
C SER A 89 -17.12 38.62 -6.71
N LEU A 90 -17.01 37.38 -7.19
CA LEU A 90 -16.02 36.41 -6.74
C LEU A 90 -15.17 35.92 -7.91
N CYS A 91 -15.80 35.31 -8.90
CA CYS A 91 -15.12 34.83 -10.10
C CYS A 91 -16.06 34.83 -11.32
N ASN A 92 -15.58 34.37 -12.46
CA ASN A 92 -16.39 34.28 -13.69
C ASN A 92 -17.48 33.20 -13.66
N HIS A 93 -17.45 32.32 -12.65
CA HIS A 93 -18.33 31.15 -12.55
C HIS A 93 -19.32 31.27 -11.39
N GLU A 94 -18.95 32.02 -10.35
CA GLU A 94 -19.70 32.13 -9.10
C GLU A 94 -19.66 33.58 -8.58
N MET A 95 -20.75 34.00 -7.95
CA MET A 95 -20.83 35.26 -7.20
C MET A 95 -21.26 34.99 -5.77
N LEU A 96 -21.04 35.96 -4.89
CA LEU A 96 -21.61 35.94 -3.56
C LEU A 96 -22.94 36.69 -3.56
N LEU A 97 -24.00 36.03 -3.10
CA LEU A 97 -25.31 36.61 -2.87
C LEU A 97 -25.52 36.77 -1.36
N GLU A 98 -25.65 38.02 -0.92
CA GLU A 98 -25.98 38.34 0.46
C GLU A 98 -27.48 38.56 0.62
N ILE A 99 -28.10 37.73 1.45
CA ILE A 99 -29.50 37.83 1.84
C ILE A 99 -29.53 38.27 3.29
N THR A 100 -30.09 39.44 3.56
CA THR A 100 -30.21 39.96 4.93
C THR A 100 -31.64 39.87 5.41
N VAL A 101 -31.85 39.12 6.49
CA VAL A 101 -33.14 39.04 7.19
C VAL A 101 -33.22 40.20 8.17
N ALA A 102 -34.12 41.14 7.91
CA ALA A 102 -34.37 42.28 8.78
C ALA A 102 -35.08 41.82 10.07
N GLU A 103 -36.10 40.98 9.93
CA GLU A 103 -36.81 40.31 11.02
C GLU A 103 -37.49 39.03 10.51
N GLY A 104 -37.72 38.07 11.40
CA GLY A 104 -38.41 36.83 11.04
C GLY A 104 -38.31 35.76 12.11
N HIS A 105 -38.94 34.62 11.85
CA HIS A 105 -38.91 33.43 12.69
C HIS A 105 -38.97 32.16 11.84
N TYR A 106 -38.56 31.05 12.45
CA TYR A 106 -38.60 29.73 11.84
C TYR A 106 -38.93 28.65 12.88
N ASN A 107 -39.41 27.51 12.40
CA ASN A 107 -39.75 26.37 13.25
C ASN A 107 -38.74 25.23 13.10
N LEU A 108 -38.31 24.64 14.23
CA LEU A 108 -37.34 23.54 14.24
C LEU A 108 -37.88 22.24 13.58
N ASP A 109 -39.19 22.11 13.37
CA ASP A 109 -39.85 20.95 12.73
C ASP A 109 -39.76 20.97 11.18
N HIS A 110 -38.62 21.38 10.60
CA HIS A 110 -38.46 21.57 9.15
C HIS A 110 -38.76 20.32 8.30
N GLY A 111 -38.52 19.11 8.83
CA GLY A 111 -38.84 17.85 8.12
C GLY A 111 -40.34 17.62 7.83
N ARG A 112 -41.24 18.43 8.41
CA ARG A 112 -42.68 18.44 8.11
C ARG A 112 -43.13 19.72 7.39
N ALA A 113 -42.21 20.64 7.11
CA ALA A 113 -42.54 21.91 6.51
C ALA A 113 -43.06 21.73 5.08
N ASN A 114 -44.22 22.30 4.81
CA ASN A 114 -44.81 22.46 3.48
C ASN A 114 -45.84 23.60 3.56
N GLU A 115 -46.43 23.98 2.42
CA GLU A 115 -47.39 25.09 2.35
C GLU A 115 -48.64 24.91 3.21
N THR A 116 -48.97 23.68 3.60
CA THR A 116 -50.16 23.33 4.39
C THR A 116 -49.85 23.02 5.85
N ALA A 117 -48.58 23.02 6.25
CA ALA A 117 -48.14 22.71 7.60
C ALA A 117 -48.40 23.88 8.56
N ASN A 118 -48.81 23.57 9.78
CA ASN A 118 -48.94 24.54 10.87
C ASN A 118 -47.72 24.46 11.79
N ALA A 119 -47.24 25.61 12.25
CA ALA A 119 -46.15 25.68 13.20
C ALA A 119 -46.50 25.12 14.58
N ASN A 120 -45.47 24.60 15.24
CA ASN A 120 -45.48 24.28 16.65
C ASN A 120 -44.86 25.45 17.42
N HIS A 121 -45.68 26.24 18.11
CA HIS A 121 -45.25 27.46 18.80
C HIS A 121 -44.10 27.21 19.80
N SER A 122 -44.04 26.05 20.45
CA SER A 122 -42.95 25.70 21.38
C SER A 122 -41.58 25.52 20.70
N ARG A 123 -41.59 25.29 19.39
CA ARG A 123 -40.41 25.06 18.54
C ARG A 123 -40.13 26.23 17.61
N LYS A 124 -40.80 27.36 17.81
CA LYS A 124 -40.51 28.63 17.14
C LYS A 124 -39.20 29.19 17.67
N ARG A 125 -38.38 29.73 16.77
CA ARG A 125 -37.17 30.49 17.08
C ARG A 125 -37.17 31.76 16.23
N ASP A 126 -36.85 32.89 16.85
CA ASP A 126 -36.71 34.15 16.13
C ASP A 126 -35.34 34.21 15.45
N ILE A 127 -35.30 34.81 14.27
CA ILE A 127 -34.06 35.09 13.55
C ILE A 127 -33.50 36.41 14.12
N PRO A 128 -32.24 36.47 14.57
CA PRO A 128 -31.65 37.72 15.03
C PRO A 128 -31.80 38.81 13.96
N LYS A 129 -32.14 40.03 14.39
CA LYS A 129 -32.34 41.15 13.46
C LYS A 129 -31.07 41.43 12.66
N ASN A 130 -31.24 41.77 11.39
CA ASN A 130 -30.16 42.06 10.45
C ASN A 130 -29.14 40.92 10.29
N THR A 131 -29.60 39.67 10.37
CA THR A 131 -28.74 38.53 10.06
C THR A 131 -28.55 38.44 8.56
N THR A 132 -27.30 38.52 8.10
CA THR A 132 -26.89 38.34 6.71
C THR A 132 -26.36 36.93 6.47
N PHE A 133 -26.95 36.27 5.50
CA PHE A 133 -26.55 34.97 4.97
C PHE A 133 -25.87 35.18 3.62
N THR A 134 -24.60 34.81 3.53
CA THR A 134 -23.80 34.94 2.31
C THR A 134 -23.73 33.58 1.62
N TYR A 135 -24.30 33.52 0.42
CA TYR A 135 -24.31 32.33 -0.42
C TYR A 135 -23.30 32.47 -1.55
N ARG A 136 -22.58 31.39 -1.84
CA ARG A 136 -21.82 31.22 -3.07
C ARG A 136 -22.74 30.64 -4.12
N VAL A 137 -22.97 31.37 -5.20
CA VAL A 137 -24.00 31.08 -6.19
C VAL A 137 -23.36 30.95 -7.58
N PRO A 138 -23.43 29.75 -8.19
CA PRO A 138 -23.03 29.58 -9.59
C PRO A 138 -23.89 30.43 -10.52
N PHE A 139 -23.29 30.97 -11.57
CA PHE A 139 -24.04 31.65 -12.62
C PHE A 139 -23.49 31.32 -14.00
N LYS A 140 -24.34 31.53 -15.00
CA LYS A 140 -23.94 31.47 -16.41
C LYS A 140 -24.35 32.77 -17.11
N ILE A 141 -23.65 33.08 -18.18
CA ILE A 141 -23.97 34.21 -19.04
C ILE A 141 -24.74 33.69 -20.25
N ASP A 142 -26.03 34.00 -20.31
CA ASP A 142 -26.86 33.76 -21.49
C ASP A 142 -26.89 35.02 -22.36
N VAL A 143 -27.01 34.86 -23.68
CA VAL A 143 -27.02 35.98 -24.63
C VAL A 143 -28.31 35.95 -25.44
N VAL A 144 -29.04 37.06 -25.43
CA VAL A 144 -30.14 37.32 -26.37
C VAL A 144 -29.59 38.18 -27.50
N ALA A 145 -29.53 37.59 -28.68
CA ALA A 145 -29.15 38.30 -29.90
C ALA A 145 -30.39 38.83 -30.62
N GLY A 146 -30.32 40.05 -31.15
CA GLY A 146 -31.39 40.67 -31.92
C GLY A 146 -30.86 41.55 -33.04
N TYR A 147 -31.65 41.71 -34.10
CA TYR A 147 -31.32 42.59 -35.22
C TYR A 147 -32.42 43.63 -35.41
N THR A 148 -32.10 44.90 -35.22
CA THR A 148 -33.03 46.00 -35.52
C THR A 148 -32.28 47.25 -35.93
N ALA A 149 -32.69 47.83 -37.05
CA ALA A 149 -32.09 49.06 -37.59
C ALA A 149 -32.21 50.26 -36.63
N SER A 150 -33.15 50.20 -35.67
CA SER A 150 -33.37 51.26 -34.68
C SER A 150 -32.32 51.30 -33.57
N ILE A 151 -31.58 50.22 -33.34
CA ILE A 151 -30.57 50.12 -32.26
C ILE A 151 -29.14 50.15 -32.85
N GLY A 152 -29.01 50.16 -34.18
CA GLY A 152 -27.73 50.26 -34.90
C GLY A 152 -27.70 49.35 -36.13
N GLY A 153 -26.61 49.40 -36.89
CA GLY A 153 -26.47 48.69 -38.17
C GLY A 153 -26.04 47.22 -38.08
N GLY A 154 -26.08 46.58 -36.90
CA GLY A 154 -25.62 45.20 -36.71
C GLY A 154 -26.40 44.41 -35.65
N GLU A 155 -25.84 43.24 -35.31
CA GLU A 155 -26.40 42.32 -34.31
C GLU A 155 -26.14 42.85 -32.90
N HIS A 156 -27.20 43.11 -32.15
CA HIS A 156 -27.14 43.58 -30.76
C HIS A 156 -27.20 42.38 -29.83
N LYS A 157 -26.28 42.30 -28.87
CA LYS A 157 -26.17 41.19 -27.91
C LYS A 157 -26.47 41.70 -26.50
N ILE A 158 -27.61 41.31 -25.95
CA ILE A 158 -27.96 41.56 -24.55
C ILE A 158 -27.49 40.35 -23.74
N ARG A 159 -26.50 40.55 -22.88
CA ARG A 159 -25.99 39.52 -21.98
C ARG A 159 -26.80 39.52 -20.68
N MET A 160 -27.13 38.33 -20.18
CA MET A 160 -27.88 38.13 -18.94
C MET A 160 -27.08 37.22 -18.02
N LEU A 161 -26.95 37.60 -16.75
CA LEU A 161 -26.43 36.75 -15.70
C LEU A 161 -27.60 35.91 -15.17
N VAL A 162 -27.50 34.60 -15.31
CA VAL A 162 -28.49 33.63 -14.85
C VAL A 162 -27.89 32.86 -13.69
N PHE A 163 -28.33 33.19 -12.48
CA PHE A 163 -27.89 32.57 -11.23
C PHE A 163 -28.61 31.24 -10.98
N ASP A 164 -27.89 30.24 -10.51
CA ASP A 164 -28.45 28.95 -10.11
C ASP A 164 -28.61 28.87 -8.60
N TYR A 165 -29.70 29.45 -8.10
CA TYR A 165 -30.00 29.48 -6.67
C TYR A 165 -30.22 28.10 -6.05
N LYS A 166 -30.56 27.09 -6.85
CA LYS A 166 -30.66 25.69 -6.39
C LYS A 166 -29.31 25.10 -6.00
N SER A 167 -28.23 25.56 -6.64
CA SER A 167 -26.87 25.09 -6.38
C SER A 167 -26.11 26.02 -5.41
N ALA A 168 -26.80 27.00 -4.83
CA ALA A 168 -26.20 27.97 -3.91
C ALA A 168 -25.73 27.28 -2.61
N LYS A 169 -24.54 27.65 -2.13
CA LYS A 169 -23.96 27.11 -0.89
C LYS A 169 -23.78 28.23 0.13
N LEU A 170 -24.33 28.06 1.33
CA LEU A 170 -24.12 29.01 2.43
C LEU A 170 -22.66 28.93 2.89
N ILE A 171 -21.94 30.06 2.86
CA ILE A 171 -20.53 30.14 3.30
C ILE A 171 -20.33 30.93 4.58
N ARG A 172 -21.24 31.86 4.90
CA ARG A 172 -21.13 32.71 6.09
C ARG A 172 -22.48 33.20 6.58
N THR A 173 -22.60 33.27 7.90
CA THR A 173 -23.68 33.97 8.61
C THR A 173 -23.06 35.07 9.46
N SER A 174 -23.56 36.30 9.33
CA SER A 174 -23.07 37.47 10.06
C SER A 174 -24.22 38.37 10.49
N ILE A 175 -23.99 39.27 11.43
CA ILE A 175 -24.92 40.36 11.75
C ILE A 175 -24.38 41.62 11.11
N ARG A 176 -25.23 42.32 10.35
CA ARG A 176 -24.90 43.58 9.71
C ARG A 176 -25.24 44.74 10.64
N GLU A 177 -24.21 45.48 11.04
CA GLU A 177 -24.33 46.65 11.89
C GLU A 177 -24.78 47.89 11.09
N PRO A 178 -25.32 48.94 11.76
CA PRO A 178 -25.78 50.17 11.09
C PRO A 178 -24.68 50.93 10.34
N ASP A 179 -23.42 50.74 10.73
CA ASP A 179 -22.24 51.33 10.06
C ASP A 179 -21.79 50.55 8.81
N GLY A 180 -22.48 49.44 8.50
CA GLY A 180 -22.17 48.57 7.37
C GLY A 180 -21.15 47.48 7.65
N THR A 181 -20.63 47.38 8.88
CA THR A 181 -19.68 46.32 9.26
C THR A 181 -20.39 44.99 9.56
N HIS A 182 -19.67 43.88 9.38
CA HIS A 182 -20.18 42.53 9.63
C HIS A 182 -19.53 41.94 10.88
N GLN A 183 -20.34 41.59 11.87
CA GLN A 183 -19.88 40.82 13.04
C GLN A 183 -20.24 39.34 12.90
N PRO A 184 -19.43 38.41 13.45
CA PRO A 184 -19.81 36.99 13.52
C PRO A 184 -21.15 36.83 14.24
N ALA A 185 -22.11 36.18 13.59
CA ALA A 185 -23.39 35.90 14.24
C ALA A 185 -23.19 34.85 15.36
N PRO A 186 -23.87 34.98 16.51
CA PRO A 186 -23.88 33.93 17.53
C PRO A 186 -24.47 32.63 16.95
N PRO A 187 -24.05 31.45 17.44
CA PRO A 187 -24.59 30.17 16.98
C PRO A 187 -26.10 30.15 17.14
N VAL A 188 -26.83 29.93 16.04
CA VAL A 188 -28.29 29.93 16.04
C VAL A 188 -28.78 28.51 16.40
N GLU A 189 -29.62 28.39 17.43
CA GLU A 189 -30.19 27.10 17.85
C GLU A 189 -31.07 26.51 16.75
N GLY A 190 -30.63 25.41 16.13
CA GLY A 190 -31.37 24.79 15.02
C GLY A 190 -31.00 25.30 13.63
N GLN A 191 -29.76 25.74 13.44
CA GLN A 191 -29.17 26.20 12.18
C GLN A 191 -29.59 25.38 10.94
N GLN A 192 -29.58 24.04 11.01
CA GLN A 192 -30.03 23.17 9.89
C GLN A 192 -31.47 23.45 9.43
N SER A 193 -32.36 23.79 10.38
CA SER A 193 -33.75 24.12 10.05
C SER A 193 -33.83 25.47 9.32
N LEU A 194 -33.05 26.44 9.78
CA LEU A 194 -32.99 27.77 9.16
C LEU A 194 -32.39 27.71 7.74
N GLU A 195 -31.30 26.94 7.58
CA GLU A 195 -30.68 26.66 6.28
C GLU A 195 -31.71 26.05 5.30
N PHE A 196 -32.47 25.04 5.74
CA PHE A 196 -33.54 24.45 4.93
C PHE A 196 -34.56 25.48 4.43
N TYR A 197 -35.06 26.38 5.30
CA TYR A 197 -36.05 27.38 4.86
C TYR A 197 -35.45 28.41 3.91
N LEU A 198 -34.18 28.80 4.10
CA LEU A 198 -33.50 29.73 3.21
C LEU A 198 -33.17 29.09 1.85
N GLU A 199 -32.88 27.79 1.80
CA GLU A 199 -32.78 27.04 0.54
C GLU A 199 -34.13 27.05 -0.21
N GLN A 200 -35.23 26.77 0.49
CA GLN A 200 -36.58 26.85 -0.10
C GLN A 200 -36.92 28.26 -0.59
N TYR A 201 -36.44 29.29 0.11
CA TYR A 201 -36.59 30.68 -0.32
C TYR A 201 -35.81 30.98 -1.61
N LEU A 202 -34.55 30.51 -1.70
CA LEU A 202 -33.72 30.63 -2.89
C LEU A 202 -34.34 29.94 -4.12
N GLU A 203 -34.87 28.74 -3.95
CA GLU A 203 -35.63 28.02 -5.00
C GLU A 203 -36.88 28.82 -5.44
N PHE A 204 -37.55 29.44 -4.48
CA PHE A 204 -38.71 30.29 -4.74
C PHE A 204 -38.33 31.56 -5.51
N LEU A 205 -37.22 32.22 -5.16
CA LEU A 205 -36.72 33.38 -5.91
C LEU A 205 -36.38 33.03 -7.37
N GLN A 206 -35.79 31.86 -7.59
CA GLN A 206 -35.51 31.36 -8.94
C GLN A 206 -36.81 31.14 -9.73
N SER A 207 -37.81 30.51 -9.10
CA SER A 207 -39.13 30.28 -9.70
C SER A 207 -39.88 31.60 -10.00
N ALA A 208 -39.63 32.64 -9.22
CA ALA A 208 -40.18 33.99 -9.42
C ALA A 208 -39.44 34.81 -10.51
N GLY A 209 -38.33 34.30 -11.06
CA GLY A 209 -37.53 34.99 -12.07
C GLY A 209 -36.47 35.96 -11.51
N HIS A 210 -36.31 36.07 -10.19
CA HIS A 210 -35.31 36.95 -9.53
C HIS A 210 -33.87 36.42 -9.59
N HIS A 211 -33.62 35.43 -10.44
CA HIS A 211 -32.30 34.83 -10.69
C HIS A 211 -31.69 35.28 -12.03
N VAL A 212 -32.39 36.11 -12.80
CA VAL A 212 -31.91 36.62 -14.09
C VAL A 212 -31.74 38.13 -13.98
N LEU A 213 -30.51 38.62 -14.21
CA LEU A 213 -30.18 40.04 -14.25
C LEU A 213 -29.53 40.40 -15.57
N PHE A 214 -29.76 41.61 -16.07
CA PHE A 214 -29.11 42.09 -17.28
C PHE A 214 -27.69 42.55 -16.98
N SER A 215 -26.74 42.16 -17.81
CA SER A 215 -25.40 42.76 -17.83
C SER A 215 -25.46 44.15 -18.48
N LEU A 216 -24.35 44.87 -18.46
CA LEU A 216 -24.17 46.08 -19.26
C LEU A 216 -24.48 45.80 -20.74
N PRO A 217 -25.30 46.63 -21.39
CA PRO A 217 -25.66 46.44 -22.79
C PRO A 217 -24.47 46.75 -23.72
N ASN A 218 -24.28 45.92 -24.75
CA ASN A 218 -23.30 46.14 -25.81
C ASN A 218 -24.02 46.27 -27.17
N PHE A 219 -23.95 47.47 -27.75
CA PHE A 219 -24.62 47.82 -29.02
C PHE A 219 -23.61 48.15 -30.15
N GLU A 220 -22.31 47.93 -29.92
CA GLU A 220 -21.28 48.25 -30.91
C GLU A 220 -21.14 47.15 -31.97
N ASN A 221 -20.83 47.56 -33.20
CA ASN A 221 -20.56 46.63 -34.30
C ASN A 221 -19.16 46.01 -34.13
N ASP A 222 -19.08 44.69 -34.08
CA ASP A 222 -17.89 43.80 -33.97
C ASP A 222 -16.80 44.01 -35.08
N LYS A 223 -16.75 45.15 -35.79
CA LYS A 223 -15.89 45.39 -36.96
C LYS A 223 -14.57 46.14 -36.71
N GLY A 224 -14.20 46.51 -35.48
CA GLY A 224 -12.92 47.21 -35.32
C GLY A 224 -12.34 47.49 -33.94
N ASP A 225 -13.11 47.46 -32.84
CA ASP A 225 -12.60 47.91 -31.54
C ASP A 225 -12.67 46.81 -30.47
N VAL A 226 -11.67 46.82 -29.59
CA VAL A 226 -11.41 45.83 -28.53
C VAL A 226 -12.68 45.54 -27.74
N PRO A 227 -13.13 44.27 -27.63
CA PRO A 227 -14.36 43.95 -26.92
C PRO A 227 -14.30 44.41 -25.46
N THR A 228 -15.41 44.92 -24.94
CA THR A 228 -15.54 45.30 -23.53
C THR A 228 -15.20 44.10 -22.65
N THR A 229 -14.05 44.16 -21.97
CA THR A 229 -13.56 43.08 -21.13
C THR A 229 -14.34 43.07 -19.83
N ILE A 230 -14.92 41.92 -19.47
CA ILE A 230 -15.62 41.70 -18.20
C ILE A 230 -15.04 40.42 -17.63
N ASN A 231 -14.19 40.55 -16.62
CA ASN A 231 -13.62 39.44 -15.88
C ASN A 231 -13.82 39.69 -14.37
N TYR A 232 -14.70 38.93 -13.74
CA TYR A 232 -15.07 39.14 -12.34
C TYR A 232 -13.96 38.70 -11.38
N SER A 233 -13.08 37.80 -11.81
CA SER A 233 -11.99 37.26 -10.98
C SER A 233 -10.89 38.29 -10.73
N TRP A 234 -10.74 39.31 -11.60
CA TRP A 234 -9.72 40.35 -11.46
C TRP A 234 -10.06 41.47 -10.47
N ILE A 235 -11.35 41.60 -10.11
CA ILE A 235 -11.83 42.67 -9.20
C ILE A 235 -12.18 42.14 -7.81
N ALA A 236 -11.86 40.87 -7.54
CA ALA A 236 -12.20 40.26 -6.27
C ALA A 236 -11.35 40.84 -5.12
N ASP A 237 -12.03 41.18 -4.03
CA ASP A 237 -11.40 41.80 -2.87
C ASP A 237 -10.57 40.77 -2.08
N VAL A 238 -9.38 41.15 -1.61
CA VAL A 238 -8.52 40.34 -0.73
C VAL A 238 -9.27 39.89 0.54
N ALA A 239 -10.20 40.70 1.04
CA ALA A 239 -11.04 40.35 2.17
C ALA A 239 -11.89 39.07 1.92
N LEU A 240 -12.15 38.72 0.66
CA LEU A 240 -12.85 37.50 0.28
C LEU A 240 -11.98 36.25 0.44
N ARG A 241 -10.65 36.37 0.52
CA ARG A 241 -9.72 35.24 0.66
C ARG A 241 -10.04 34.34 1.87
N GLN A 242 -10.42 34.95 2.99
CA GLN A 242 -10.75 34.20 4.21
C GLN A 242 -12.13 33.53 4.14
N LEU A 243 -12.99 33.97 3.22
CA LEU A 243 -14.37 33.50 3.08
C LEU A 243 -14.50 32.33 2.09
N VAL A 244 -13.47 32.10 1.26
CA VAL A 244 -13.57 31.31 0.03
C VAL A 244 -12.67 30.06 0.06
N GLN A 245 -11.96 29.78 1.16
CA GLN A 245 -11.05 28.62 1.25
C GLN A 245 -11.78 27.30 0.94
N LEU A 246 -11.55 26.78 -0.27
CA LEU A 246 -11.97 25.45 -0.68
C LEU A 246 -10.79 24.51 -0.44
N ASP A 247 -11.05 23.35 0.16
CA ASP A 247 -10.02 22.34 0.41
C ASP A 247 -9.85 21.36 -0.76
N GLU A 248 -10.75 21.39 -1.73
CA GLU A 248 -10.78 20.51 -2.89
C GLU A 248 -11.29 21.19 -4.16
N ILE A 249 -10.88 20.63 -5.31
CA ILE A 249 -11.32 21.03 -6.65
C ILE A 249 -11.73 19.75 -7.38
N HIS A 250 -12.97 19.67 -7.86
CA HIS A 250 -13.48 18.45 -8.51
C HIS A 250 -13.24 17.14 -7.72
N GLY A 251 -13.30 17.21 -6.38
CA GLY A 251 -13.06 16.07 -5.47
C GLY A 251 -11.58 15.67 -5.29
N VAL A 252 -10.65 16.44 -5.84
CA VAL A 252 -9.21 16.30 -5.57
C VAL A 252 -8.83 17.31 -4.50
N SER A 253 -8.31 16.85 -3.36
CA SER A 253 -7.88 17.76 -2.30
C SER A 253 -6.68 18.59 -2.75
N LEU A 254 -6.67 19.87 -2.38
CA LEU A 254 -5.56 20.79 -2.65
C LEU A 254 -4.25 20.30 -2.06
N ARG A 255 -4.30 19.58 -0.92
CA ARG A 255 -3.13 18.92 -0.33
C ARG A 255 -2.45 18.00 -1.35
N LYS A 256 -3.21 17.14 -2.04
CA LYS A 256 -2.65 16.21 -3.04
C LYS A 256 -2.03 16.93 -4.24
N ILE A 257 -2.66 18.02 -4.70
CA ILE A 257 -2.12 18.86 -5.79
C ILE A 257 -0.79 19.47 -5.35
N ASN A 258 -0.74 20.09 -4.17
CA ASN A 258 0.48 20.71 -3.64
C ASN A 258 1.59 19.69 -3.33
N ASP A 259 1.25 18.49 -2.85
CA ASP A 259 2.21 17.39 -2.64
C ASP A 259 2.81 16.91 -3.98
N TYR A 260 1.99 16.81 -5.02
CA TYR A 260 2.45 16.48 -6.37
C TYR A 260 3.40 17.56 -6.90
N LEU A 261 3.01 18.83 -6.82
CA LEU A 261 3.86 19.96 -7.23
C LEU A 261 5.19 20.00 -6.47
N SER A 262 5.17 19.70 -5.18
CA SER A 262 6.37 19.56 -4.36
C SER A 262 7.31 18.47 -4.88
N THR A 263 6.76 17.35 -5.32
CA THR A 263 7.54 16.24 -5.91
C THR A 263 8.15 16.65 -7.25
N VAL A 264 7.37 17.32 -8.11
CA VAL A 264 7.82 17.81 -9.42
C VAL A 264 8.91 18.88 -9.27
N TRP A 265 8.72 19.82 -8.34
CA TRP A 265 9.72 20.83 -7.98
C TRP A 265 10.99 20.20 -7.43
N LEU A 266 10.88 19.24 -6.50
CA LEU A 266 12.06 18.58 -5.94
C LEU A 266 12.87 17.86 -7.01
N LYS A 267 12.19 17.24 -7.99
CA LYS A 267 12.85 16.62 -9.16
C LYS A 267 13.66 17.65 -9.95
N ALA A 268 13.05 18.80 -10.26
CA ALA A 268 13.73 19.88 -10.98
C ALA A 268 14.93 20.43 -10.17
N ALA A 269 14.74 20.70 -8.88
CA ALA A 269 15.79 21.21 -7.99
C ALA A 269 16.97 20.25 -7.84
N MET A 270 16.70 18.94 -7.81
CA MET A 270 17.75 17.93 -7.79
C MET A 270 18.58 17.91 -9.07
N LEU A 271 17.97 18.11 -10.25
CA LEU A 271 18.69 18.15 -11.52
C LEU A 271 19.69 19.32 -11.56
N VAL A 272 19.31 20.47 -11.00
CA VAL A 272 20.19 21.64 -10.86
C VAL A 272 21.47 21.30 -10.09
N SER A 273 21.34 20.60 -8.95
CA SER A 273 22.49 20.27 -8.09
C SER A 273 23.52 19.31 -8.71
N ILE A 274 23.14 18.56 -9.74
CA ILE A 274 23.99 17.56 -10.40
C ILE A 274 24.71 18.16 -11.64
N GLN A 275 24.12 19.19 -12.27
CA GLN A 275 24.62 19.75 -13.53
C GLN A 275 25.55 20.94 -13.27
N THR A 276 26.84 20.67 -13.06
CA THR A 276 27.83 21.73 -12.85
C THR A 276 28.45 22.31 -14.12
N ASP A 277 28.27 21.74 -15.33
CA ASP A 277 29.12 22.20 -16.46
C ASP A 277 28.68 21.93 -17.93
N ALA A 278 27.40 21.72 -18.25
CA ALA A 278 27.00 21.57 -19.66
C ALA A 278 25.59 22.06 -19.99
N LEU A 279 25.38 22.41 -21.26
CA LEU A 279 24.15 22.82 -21.94
C LEU A 279 23.05 21.73 -21.86
N SER A 280 22.56 21.41 -20.66
CA SER A 280 21.47 20.47 -20.43
C SER A 280 20.12 21.16 -20.30
N ASP A 281 19.10 20.38 -20.62
CA ASP A 281 17.69 20.71 -20.78
C ASP A 281 17.15 21.79 -19.82
N ARG A 282 17.21 23.07 -20.26
CA ARG A 282 16.69 24.23 -19.51
C ARG A 282 15.22 24.06 -19.12
N SER A 283 14.47 23.23 -19.84
CA SER A 283 13.06 22.98 -19.55
C SER A 283 12.88 22.10 -18.31
N GLY A 284 13.79 21.16 -18.02
CA GLY A 284 13.70 20.26 -16.88
C GLY A 284 14.12 20.86 -15.53
N THR A 285 14.82 22.01 -15.55
CA THR A 285 15.27 22.72 -14.34
C THR A 285 14.48 24.01 -14.07
N SER A 286 13.73 24.51 -15.06
CA SER A 286 13.08 25.83 -15.00
C SER A 286 12.11 25.98 -13.83
N PHE A 287 11.53 24.88 -13.34
CA PHE A 287 10.63 24.89 -12.20
C PHE A 287 11.31 25.16 -10.85
N ALA A 288 12.63 25.01 -10.78
CA ALA A 288 13.43 25.25 -9.57
C ALA A 288 14.44 26.39 -9.73
N GLU A 289 15.01 26.57 -10.92
CA GLU A 289 15.90 27.70 -11.21
C GLU A 289 15.73 28.21 -12.64
N TYR A 290 15.89 29.52 -12.84
CA TYR A 290 15.92 30.11 -14.17
C TYR A 290 17.01 31.17 -14.31
N ARG A 291 17.72 31.15 -15.44
CA ARG A 291 18.76 32.12 -15.79
C ARG A 291 18.38 32.81 -17.10
N GLY A 292 18.32 34.13 -17.06
CA GLY A 292 17.98 34.95 -18.22
C GLY A 292 18.91 36.14 -18.38
N THR A 293 18.74 36.83 -19.50
CA THR A 293 19.40 38.11 -19.78
C THR A 293 18.39 39.05 -20.40
N TRP A 294 18.33 40.29 -19.94
CA TRP A 294 17.50 41.34 -20.52
C TRP A 294 18.34 42.52 -20.99
N ARG A 295 17.77 43.38 -21.83
CA ARG A 295 18.37 44.68 -22.20
C ARG A 295 17.45 45.81 -21.80
N TYR A 296 17.97 46.75 -21.01
CA TYR A 296 17.28 47.97 -20.63
C TYR A 296 18.16 49.18 -20.96
N MET A 297 17.64 50.13 -21.74
CA MET A 297 18.37 51.35 -22.16
C MET A 297 19.78 51.05 -22.72
N ASP A 298 19.88 50.06 -23.64
CA ASP A 298 21.13 49.55 -24.24
C ASP A 298 22.15 48.90 -23.27
N GLN A 299 21.82 48.78 -21.97
CA GLN A 299 22.59 48.02 -21.01
C GLN A 299 22.04 46.59 -20.89
N ALA A 300 22.94 45.61 -20.95
CA ALA A 300 22.59 44.21 -20.73
C ALA A 300 22.68 43.87 -19.25
N TYR A 301 21.64 43.24 -18.72
CA TYR A 301 21.61 42.69 -17.37
C TYR A 301 21.40 41.19 -17.48
N SER A 302 22.07 40.43 -16.60
CA SER A 302 21.82 39.01 -16.43
C SER A 302 21.11 38.81 -15.10
N TYR A 303 20.11 37.93 -15.08
CA TYR A 303 19.36 37.62 -13.87
C TYR A 303 19.35 36.12 -13.62
N TYR A 304 19.31 35.76 -12.35
CA TYR A 304 19.22 34.39 -11.86
C TYR A 304 18.14 34.31 -10.79
N ILE A 305 17.15 33.46 -11.02
CA ILE A 305 16.00 33.26 -10.13
C ILE A 305 16.07 31.85 -9.59
N THR A 306 15.94 31.70 -8.28
CA THR A 306 15.71 30.42 -7.62
C THR A 306 14.29 30.37 -7.08
N PHE A 307 13.56 29.34 -7.44
CA PHE A 307 12.17 29.15 -7.05
C PHE A 307 12.07 28.18 -5.87
N GLY A 308 11.24 28.54 -4.89
CA GLY A 308 10.69 27.61 -3.93
C GLY A 308 9.55 26.79 -4.57
N THR A 309 9.00 25.85 -3.80
CA THR A 309 7.89 25.03 -4.28
C THR A 309 6.63 25.89 -4.51
N PRO A 310 6.06 25.90 -5.73
CA PRO A 310 4.85 26.65 -6.00
C PRO A 310 3.64 26.02 -5.32
N ARG A 311 2.61 26.83 -5.11
CA ARG A 311 1.38 26.42 -4.43
C ARG A 311 0.15 26.71 -5.25
N VAL A 312 -0.85 25.87 -5.08
CA VAL A 312 -2.18 26.03 -5.66
C VAL A 312 -3.18 26.20 -4.53
N THR A 313 -3.95 27.28 -4.63
CA THR A 313 -5.18 27.48 -3.86
C THR A 313 -6.36 27.51 -4.80
N ALA A 314 -7.45 26.85 -4.41
CA ALA A 314 -8.69 26.85 -5.15
C ALA A 314 -9.37 28.21 -5.07
N TRP A 315 -9.70 28.78 -6.21
CA TRP A 315 -10.54 29.97 -6.28
C TRP A 315 -12.01 29.55 -6.45
N CYS A 316 -12.29 28.68 -7.42
CA CYS A 316 -13.52 27.90 -7.58
C CYS A 316 -13.19 26.51 -8.16
N ASN A 317 -14.19 25.77 -8.66
CA ASN A 317 -13.92 24.49 -9.34
C ASN A 317 -13.19 24.69 -10.69
N ASP A 318 -13.32 25.85 -11.31
CA ASP A 318 -12.84 26.14 -12.67
C ASP A 318 -11.68 27.15 -12.69
N GLU A 319 -11.28 27.71 -11.55
CA GLU A 319 -10.20 28.68 -11.44
C GLU A 319 -9.35 28.41 -10.19
N VAL A 320 -8.04 28.58 -10.34
CA VAL A 320 -7.06 28.43 -9.26
C VAL A 320 -6.11 29.62 -9.21
N ILE A 321 -5.61 29.90 -8.02
CA ILE A 321 -4.46 30.79 -7.85
C ILE A 321 -3.23 29.92 -7.67
N MET A 322 -2.30 30.04 -8.61
CA MET A 322 -0.96 29.49 -8.52
C MET A 322 -0.02 30.55 -7.95
N THR A 323 0.51 30.32 -6.75
CA THR A 323 1.50 31.17 -6.09
C THR A 323 2.89 30.62 -6.38
N PHE A 324 3.68 31.38 -7.14
CA PHE A 324 5.08 31.10 -7.37
C PHE A 324 5.90 31.68 -6.22
N VAL A 325 6.57 30.80 -5.47
CA VAL A 325 7.48 31.22 -4.40
C VAL A 325 8.86 31.44 -5.03
N VAL A 326 9.38 32.65 -4.90
CA VAL A 326 10.72 33.01 -5.37
C VAL A 326 11.61 33.18 -4.14
N ASP A 327 12.55 32.26 -3.98
CA ASP A 327 13.46 32.25 -2.84
C ASP A 327 14.43 33.43 -2.96
N GLU A 328 15.10 33.56 -4.10
CA GLU A 328 16.11 34.59 -4.37
C GLU A 328 16.12 35.00 -5.85
N VAL A 329 16.35 36.28 -6.11
CA VAL A 329 16.61 36.85 -7.44
C VAL A 329 17.94 37.58 -7.36
N PHE A 330 18.88 37.24 -8.23
CA PHE A 330 20.17 37.90 -8.33
C PHE A 330 20.31 38.62 -9.66
N LEU A 331 20.67 39.90 -9.61
CA LEU A 331 20.91 40.73 -10.78
C LEU A 331 22.40 41.02 -10.96
N TYR A 332 22.90 40.88 -12.19
CA TYR A 332 24.29 41.10 -12.55
C TYR A 332 24.41 42.08 -13.71
N ASN A 333 25.44 42.92 -13.67
CA ASN A 333 25.78 43.81 -14.79
C ASN A 333 26.45 43.01 -15.92
N GLY A 334 25.96 43.17 -17.14
CA GLY A 334 26.50 42.52 -18.34
C GLY A 334 25.87 41.16 -18.62
N SER A 335 26.51 40.38 -19.51
CA SER A 335 26.03 39.08 -20.02
C SER A 335 26.63 37.87 -19.29
N LYS A 336 27.26 38.08 -18.14
CA LYS A 336 27.91 37.02 -17.35
C LYS A 336 27.34 36.99 -15.94
N TRP A 337 27.17 35.78 -15.42
CA TRP A 337 26.72 35.49 -14.05
C TRP A 337 27.92 35.35 -13.07
N GLU A 338 29.05 35.98 -13.38
CA GLU A 338 30.30 35.90 -12.60
C GLU A 338 30.48 37.20 -11.80
N GLY A 339 30.60 37.09 -10.47
CA GLY A 339 30.87 38.23 -9.58
C GLY A 339 29.81 38.42 -8.50
N GLN A 340 29.89 39.54 -7.77
CA GLN A 340 28.88 39.89 -6.77
C GLN A 340 27.63 40.48 -7.46
N PRO A 341 26.41 40.05 -7.09
CA PRO A 341 25.19 40.62 -7.63
C PRO A 341 25.07 42.11 -7.31
N VAL A 342 24.56 42.88 -8.26
CA VAL A 342 24.32 44.33 -8.16
C VAL A 342 23.16 44.62 -7.21
N LYS A 343 22.13 43.78 -7.25
CA LYS A 343 20.99 43.78 -6.33
C LYS A 343 20.52 42.34 -6.18
N SER A 344 19.99 42.02 -5.01
CA SER A 344 19.31 40.77 -4.73
C SER A 344 17.94 41.05 -4.13
N PHE A 345 16.97 40.24 -4.52
CA PHE A 345 15.65 40.21 -3.91
C PHE A 345 15.41 38.81 -3.33
N SER A 346 14.57 38.72 -2.31
CA SER A 346 14.26 37.45 -1.66
C SER A 346 12.85 37.48 -1.09
N GLU A 347 12.32 36.29 -0.82
CA GLU A 347 11.01 36.10 -0.16
C GLU A 347 9.83 36.68 -0.96
N TRP A 348 9.82 36.51 -2.28
CA TRP A 348 8.66 36.92 -3.07
C TRP A 348 7.66 35.77 -3.21
N GLU A 349 6.38 36.11 -3.17
CA GLU A 349 5.26 35.25 -3.54
C GLU A 349 4.49 35.96 -4.65
N ILE A 350 4.48 35.39 -5.86
CA ILE A 350 3.78 35.97 -7.00
C ILE A 350 2.54 35.13 -7.27
N ALA A 351 1.36 35.70 -7.03
CA ALA A 351 0.08 35.02 -7.17
C ALA A 351 -0.52 35.27 -8.56
N VAL A 352 -0.76 34.20 -9.31
CA VAL A 352 -1.35 34.26 -10.65
C VAL A 352 -2.62 33.44 -10.67
N ILE A 353 -3.74 34.05 -11.06
CA ILE A 353 -5.00 33.34 -11.26
C ILE A 353 -5.07 32.75 -12.67
N MET A 354 -5.54 31.52 -12.79
CA MET A 354 -5.65 30.79 -14.05
C MET A 354 -6.90 29.91 -14.03
N ASN A 355 -7.47 29.66 -15.21
CA ASN A 355 -8.49 28.64 -15.40
C ASN A 355 -7.90 27.25 -15.17
N PHE A 356 -8.74 26.35 -14.67
CA PHE A 356 -8.42 25.00 -14.29
C PHE A 356 -9.21 24.01 -15.15
N SER A 357 -8.53 23.02 -15.73
CA SER A 357 -9.16 21.91 -16.43
C SER A 357 -9.00 20.60 -15.66
N TYR A 358 -10.12 19.94 -15.42
CA TYR A 358 -10.19 18.57 -14.90
C TYR A 358 -10.42 17.60 -16.04
N GLU A 359 -9.43 16.75 -16.32
CA GLU A 359 -9.44 15.83 -17.45
C GLU A 359 -9.40 14.37 -16.97
N LYS A 360 -10.21 13.53 -17.62
CA LYS A 360 -10.12 12.06 -17.56
C LYS A 360 -9.82 11.55 -18.96
N PRO A 361 -8.53 11.41 -19.34
CA PRO A 361 -8.17 11.09 -20.72
C PRO A 361 -8.78 9.76 -21.16
N PRO A 362 -9.50 9.72 -22.30
CA PRO A 362 -10.14 8.50 -22.78
C PRO A 362 -9.11 7.44 -23.21
N GLU A 363 -7.91 7.85 -23.60
CA GLU A 363 -6.75 6.99 -23.90
C GLU A 363 -6.27 6.12 -22.73
N HIS A 364 -6.75 6.41 -21.51
CA HIS A 364 -6.46 5.66 -20.30
C HIS A 364 -7.71 5.02 -19.68
N ASP A 365 -8.75 4.79 -20.49
CA ASP A 365 -10.06 4.25 -20.06
C ASP A 365 -10.69 5.05 -18.90
N GLY A 366 -10.39 6.35 -18.80
CA GLY A 366 -10.86 7.21 -17.71
C GLY A 366 -10.22 6.93 -16.34
N ASN A 367 -9.18 6.09 -16.27
CA ASN A 367 -8.48 5.76 -15.03
C ASN A 367 -7.48 6.83 -14.61
N VAL A 368 -7.00 7.67 -15.51
CA VAL A 368 -6.09 8.77 -15.16
C VAL A 368 -6.89 10.04 -14.89
N ILE A 369 -6.64 10.65 -13.75
CA ILE A 369 -7.09 12.00 -13.40
C ILE A 369 -5.93 12.94 -13.70
N ARG A 370 -6.17 13.95 -14.54
CA ARG A 370 -5.21 15.01 -14.83
C ARG A 370 -5.83 16.36 -14.52
N CYS A 371 -5.13 17.18 -13.76
CA CYS A 371 -5.50 18.55 -13.47
C CYS A 371 -4.48 19.46 -14.14
N LYS A 372 -4.96 20.36 -15.00
CA LYS A 372 -4.12 21.25 -15.79
C LYS A 372 -4.56 22.70 -15.58
N VAL A 373 -3.60 23.61 -15.56
CA VAL A 373 -3.87 25.06 -15.60
C VAL A 373 -3.74 25.59 -17.03
N ASP A 374 -4.63 26.51 -17.39
CA ASP A 374 -4.60 27.20 -18.67
C ASP A 374 -3.79 28.49 -18.57
N ILE A 375 -2.56 28.44 -19.08
CA ILE A 375 -1.63 29.57 -19.04
C ILE A 375 -2.16 30.77 -19.84
N ALA A 376 -2.94 30.56 -20.90
CA ALA A 376 -3.47 31.66 -21.71
C ALA A 376 -4.50 32.52 -20.96
N SER A 377 -5.07 31.98 -19.89
CA SER A 377 -6.01 32.68 -19.01
C SER A 377 -5.36 33.37 -17.81
N SER A 378 -4.02 33.33 -17.73
CA SER A 378 -3.28 33.83 -16.58
C SER A 378 -3.45 35.34 -16.36
N HIS A 379 -3.51 35.72 -15.08
CA HIS A 379 -3.51 37.12 -14.68
C HIS A 379 -2.84 37.29 -13.32
N LEU A 380 -1.98 38.31 -13.18
CA LEU A 380 -1.35 38.64 -11.91
C LEU A 380 -2.38 39.18 -10.91
N LEU A 381 -2.38 38.62 -9.71
CA LEU A 381 -3.12 39.15 -8.58
C LEU A 381 -2.15 39.87 -7.63
N GLU A 382 -1.91 41.15 -7.90
CA GLU A 382 -1.00 41.99 -7.08
C GLU A 382 -1.38 41.97 -5.60
N ALA A 383 -2.69 42.04 -5.31
CA ALA A 383 -3.20 42.07 -3.95
C ALA A 383 -3.02 40.73 -3.18
N PHE A 384 -2.66 39.65 -3.89
CA PHE A 384 -2.32 38.34 -3.34
C PHE A 384 -0.82 38.04 -3.42
N SER A 385 -0.04 38.95 -4.00
CA SER A 385 1.40 38.83 -4.13
C SER A 385 2.10 39.54 -2.96
N PHE A 386 3.30 39.07 -2.63
CA PHE A 386 4.14 39.62 -1.58
C PHE A 386 5.55 39.78 -2.13
N PHE A 387 6.15 40.96 -1.98
CA PHE A 387 7.45 41.29 -2.58
C PHE A 387 8.55 41.53 -1.54
N GLY A 388 8.45 40.86 -0.38
CA GLY A 388 9.47 40.93 0.68
C GLY A 388 9.67 42.35 1.22
N ASP A 389 10.93 42.75 1.35
CA ASP A 389 11.35 44.04 1.88
C ASP A 389 11.37 45.19 0.82
N VAL A 390 10.79 44.98 -0.37
CA VAL A 390 10.74 46.03 -1.40
C VAL A 390 9.73 47.10 -1.00
N ASP A 391 10.23 48.29 -0.69
CA ASP A 391 9.41 49.47 -0.45
C ASP A 391 9.21 50.26 -1.74
N PHE A 392 8.04 50.08 -2.37
CA PHE A 392 7.68 50.71 -3.64
C PHE A 392 7.66 52.25 -3.57
N ASP A 393 7.50 52.83 -2.37
CA ASP A 393 7.43 54.29 -2.20
C ASP A 393 8.81 54.93 -2.01
N SER A 394 9.84 54.16 -1.63
CA SER A 394 11.17 54.70 -1.28
C SER A 394 12.34 54.17 -2.13
N GLU A 395 12.14 53.12 -2.92
CA GLU A 395 13.17 52.57 -3.80
C GLU A 395 13.46 53.47 -5.03
N ASP A 396 14.69 53.35 -5.56
CA ASP A 396 15.10 54.06 -6.78
C ASP A 396 14.27 53.59 -7.99
N GLY A 397 13.90 54.49 -8.90
CA GLY A 397 13.17 54.16 -10.12
C GLY A 397 13.86 53.09 -10.98
N THR A 398 15.19 52.95 -10.89
CA THR A 398 15.92 51.84 -11.53
C THR A 398 15.57 50.48 -10.90
N VAL A 399 15.48 50.42 -9.57
CA VAL A 399 15.13 49.20 -8.83
C VAL A 399 13.67 48.83 -9.11
N LEU A 400 12.76 49.80 -9.11
CA LEU A 400 11.35 49.57 -9.46
C LEU A 400 11.20 49.01 -10.87
N THR A 401 11.97 49.53 -11.84
CA THR A 401 11.98 49.00 -13.21
C THR A 401 12.44 47.53 -13.25
N TRP A 402 13.41 47.14 -12.42
CA TRP A 402 13.86 45.75 -12.33
C TRP A 402 12.81 44.84 -11.69
N VAL A 403 12.12 45.33 -10.66
CA VAL A 403 11.02 44.62 -10.00
C VAL A 403 9.87 44.38 -11.00
N ASP A 404 9.42 45.43 -11.68
CA ASP A 404 8.36 45.35 -12.69
C ASP A 404 8.72 44.37 -13.81
N TYR A 405 9.97 44.38 -14.26
CA TYR A 405 10.42 43.43 -15.27
C TYR A 405 10.37 41.99 -14.79
N ILE A 406 10.87 41.67 -13.59
CA ILE A 406 10.85 40.31 -13.05
C ILE A 406 9.40 39.83 -12.85
N ILE A 407 8.52 40.72 -12.38
CA ILE A 407 7.09 40.44 -12.24
C ILE A 407 6.48 40.10 -13.60
N SER A 408 6.65 40.96 -14.61
CA SER A 408 6.13 40.69 -15.96
C SER A 408 6.74 39.43 -16.58
N PHE A 409 8.04 39.20 -16.40
CA PHE A 409 8.68 37.95 -16.84
C PHE A 409 8.00 36.73 -16.20
N ILE A 410 7.76 36.73 -14.89
CA ILE A 410 7.14 35.59 -14.19
C ILE A 410 5.66 35.43 -14.58
N SER A 411 4.92 36.53 -14.71
CA SER A 411 3.49 36.53 -15.02
C SER A 411 3.17 36.25 -16.50
N ASP A 412 4.13 36.44 -17.42
CA ASP A 412 3.89 36.29 -18.86
C ASP A 412 4.84 35.26 -19.50
N GLU A 413 6.13 35.57 -19.58
CA GLU A 413 7.11 34.78 -20.36
C GLU A 413 7.41 33.42 -19.70
N TYR A 414 7.62 33.41 -18.38
CA TYR A 414 7.93 32.22 -17.61
C TYR A 414 6.80 31.20 -17.64
N LEU A 415 5.55 31.64 -17.68
CA LEU A 415 4.40 30.74 -17.75
C LEU A 415 4.41 29.90 -19.06
N ASN A 416 4.86 30.49 -20.16
CA ASN A 416 5.05 29.76 -21.42
C ASN A 416 6.19 28.74 -21.30
N ILE A 417 7.23 29.03 -20.52
CA ILE A 417 8.35 28.11 -20.29
C ILE A 417 7.87 26.89 -19.49
N ILE A 418 7.10 27.10 -18.42
CA ILE A 418 6.56 25.99 -17.61
C ILE A 418 5.54 25.16 -18.40
N GLU A 419 4.73 25.75 -19.28
CA GLU A 419 3.83 25.00 -20.16
C GLU A 419 4.60 24.15 -21.18
N ASN A 420 5.62 24.72 -21.84
CA ASN A 420 6.45 23.98 -22.78
C ASN A 420 7.22 22.81 -22.11
N ALA A 421 7.54 22.95 -20.82
CA ALA A 421 8.13 21.90 -20.01
C ALA A 421 7.12 20.87 -19.46
N GLY A 422 5.81 21.10 -19.65
CA GLY A 422 4.73 20.23 -19.15
C GLY A 422 4.36 20.44 -17.68
N TYR A 423 4.88 21.48 -17.01
CA TYR A 423 4.56 21.82 -15.62
C TYR A 423 3.22 22.54 -15.44
N ASN A 424 2.48 22.80 -16.53
CA ASN A 424 1.08 23.19 -16.48
C ASN A 424 0.16 22.05 -16.00
N ILE A 425 0.64 20.80 -15.98
CA ILE A 425 -0.04 19.67 -15.31
C ILE A 425 0.31 19.74 -13.82
N ILE A 426 -0.62 20.25 -13.02
CA ILE A 426 -0.42 20.50 -11.59
C ILE A 426 -0.80 19.30 -10.71
N TYR A 427 -1.48 18.31 -11.28
CA TYR A 427 -1.72 17.03 -10.62
C TYR A 427 -2.01 15.95 -11.66
N GLU A 428 -1.42 14.78 -11.47
CA GLU A 428 -1.72 13.60 -12.28
C GLU A 428 -1.76 12.37 -11.37
N HIS A 429 -2.86 11.64 -11.42
CA HIS A 429 -3.05 10.43 -10.64
C HIS A 429 -3.81 9.38 -11.43
N ASP A 430 -3.20 8.23 -11.62
CA ASP A 430 -3.85 7.06 -12.18
C ASP A 430 -4.55 6.27 -11.08
N LEU A 431 -5.86 6.12 -11.16
CA LEU A 431 -6.70 5.37 -10.22
C LEU A 431 -6.33 3.89 -10.14
N ARG A 432 -5.59 3.35 -11.12
CA ARG A 432 -5.02 1.99 -11.04
C ARG A 432 -3.88 1.92 -10.02
N TRP A 433 -3.33 3.05 -9.61
CA TRP A 433 -2.22 3.14 -8.68
C TRP A 433 -2.75 3.13 -7.24
N ARG A 434 -2.59 2.00 -6.53
CA ARG A 434 -2.83 1.97 -5.09
C ARG A 434 -1.77 2.78 -4.38
N SER A 435 -2.18 3.70 -3.50
CA SER A 435 -1.26 4.41 -2.62
C SER A 435 -0.42 3.39 -1.83
N ILE A 436 0.90 3.58 -1.83
CA ILE A 436 1.86 2.78 -1.06
C ILE A 436 1.49 2.78 0.45
N THR A 437 0.64 3.71 0.88
CA THR A 437 0.09 3.88 2.24
C THR A 437 -1.03 2.91 2.62
N GLY A 438 -1.04 1.68 2.10
CA GLY A 438 -1.86 0.59 2.65
C GLY A 438 -1.58 0.29 4.15
N TYR A 439 -0.59 0.96 4.74
CA TYR A 439 -0.39 1.12 6.18
C TYR A 439 -0.82 2.55 6.55
N GLY A 440 -1.95 2.67 7.25
CA GLY A 440 -2.69 3.91 7.45
C GLY A 440 -1.86 5.09 7.95
N GLU A 441 -1.95 6.20 7.21
CA GLU A 441 -1.84 7.55 7.77
C GLU A 441 -3.26 7.99 8.13
N ASP A 442 -3.64 7.67 9.37
CA ASP A 442 -4.60 8.33 10.26
C ASP A 442 -5.22 7.28 11.18
N GLY A 443 -4.75 7.27 12.43
CA GLY A 443 -5.22 6.42 13.51
C GLY A 443 -4.09 5.58 14.12
N ASP A 444 -3.67 5.96 15.33
CA ASP A 444 -2.94 5.11 16.26
C ASP A 444 -3.64 3.75 16.39
N ILE A 445 -3.18 2.75 15.64
CA ILE A 445 -3.57 1.38 15.82
C ILE A 445 -2.35 0.65 16.36
N ASN A 446 -2.36 0.47 17.68
CA ASN A 446 -1.67 -0.61 18.34
C ASN A 446 -1.86 -1.87 17.49
N ILE A 447 -0.76 -2.45 17.03
CA ILE A 447 -0.75 -3.78 16.42
C ILE A 447 -0.97 -4.76 17.57
N ASP A 448 -2.21 -4.84 18.03
CA ASP A 448 -2.76 -5.98 18.73
C ASP A 448 -3.35 -6.92 17.68
N GLU A 449 -3.06 -8.20 17.79
CA GLU A 449 -3.26 -9.24 16.78
C GLU A 449 -4.75 -9.58 16.53
N SER A 450 -5.69 -8.69 16.90
CA SER A 450 -7.13 -8.94 16.83
C SER A 450 -7.97 -7.85 16.13
N ALA A 451 -7.39 -6.88 15.40
CA ALA A 451 -8.17 -5.82 14.76
C ALA A 451 -8.42 -6.06 13.26
N VAL A 452 -9.69 -6.31 12.98
CA VAL A 452 -10.34 -6.59 11.71
C VAL A 452 -10.52 -5.32 10.88
N TRP A 453 -9.96 -5.28 9.67
CA TRP A 453 -10.23 -4.20 8.69
C TRP A 453 -11.49 -4.46 7.87
N TYR A 454 -12.61 -3.81 8.21
CA TYR A 454 -13.82 -3.82 7.41
C TYR A 454 -13.55 -3.16 6.05
N ALA A 455 -13.57 -3.97 4.97
CA ALA A 455 -13.69 -3.44 3.63
C ALA A 455 -15.17 -3.04 3.44
N GLY A 456 -15.38 -1.75 3.17
CA GLY A 456 -16.66 -1.21 2.76
C GLY A 456 -17.22 -2.00 1.58
N ARG A 457 -18.43 -2.49 1.78
CA ARG A 457 -19.29 -3.07 0.79
C ARG A 457 -19.75 -1.92 -0.10
N ASP A 458 -19.24 -1.84 -1.33
CA ASP A 458 -19.97 -1.36 -2.51
C ASP A 458 -19.10 -1.53 -3.76
N GLY A 459 -19.70 -2.04 -4.83
CA GLY A 459 -19.05 -2.31 -6.12
C GLY A 459 -18.98 -3.79 -6.46
N ALA A 460 -20.13 -4.35 -6.85
CA ALA A 460 -20.19 -5.63 -7.53
C ALA A 460 -19.48 -5.51 -8.87
N GLU A 461 -18.37 -6.23 -9.05
CA GLU A 461 -18.03 -7.00 -10.25
C GLU A 461 -16.69 -7.78 -10.07
N GLY A 462 -16.75 -9.11 -10.14
CA GLY A 462 -15.67 -10.00 -10.62
C GLY A 462 -14.46 -10.34 -9.73
N GLY A 463 -14.17 -9.65 -8.62
CA GLY A 463 -12.96 -9.91 -7.83
C GLY A 463 -13.12 -10.96 -6.72
N GLY A 464 -13.21 -12.25 -7.05
CA GLY A 464 -13.30 -13.31 -6.04
C GLY A 464 -12.13 -13.29 -5.07
N MET A 465 -12.38 -13.04 -3.77
CA MET A 465 -11.38 -13.16 -2.70
C MET A 465 -10.66 -14.51 -2.82
N HIS A 466 -9.37 -14.47 -3.20
CA HIS A 466 -8.55 -15.67 -3.20
C HIS A 466 -8.38 -16.17 -1.76
N THR A 467 -8.90 -17.35 -1.47
CA THR A 467 -8.71 -18.06 -0.20
C THR A 467 -7.30 -18.66 -0.15
N ARG A 468 -6.75 -18.88 1.05
CA ARG A 468 -5.45 -19.56 1.24
C ARG A 468 -5.37 -20.88 0.46
N THR A 469 -6.46 -21.63 0.45
CA THR A 469 -6.60 -22.89 -0.29
C THR A 469 -6.46 -22.71 -1.80
N THR A 470 -7.01 -21.63 -2.38
CA THR A 470 -6.84 -21.36 -3.82
C THR A 470 -5.41 -20.97 -4.19
N ALA A 471 -4.70 -20.23 -3.34
CA ALA A 471 -3.29 -19.89 -3.58
C ALA A 471 -2.40 -21.14 -3.53
N TRP A 472 -2.54 -21.96 -2.48
CA TRP A 472 -1.81 -23.23 -2.36
C TRP A 472 -2.15 -24.22 -3.47
N ARG A 473 -3.42 -24.32 -3.86
CA ARG A 473 -3.84 -25.18 -4.98
C ARG A 473 -3.06 -24.86 -6.26
N ARG A 474 -2.83 -23.57 -6.53
CA ARG A 474 -2.07 -23.14 -7.72
C ARG A 474 -0.61 -23.57 -7.64
N ILE A 475 0.06 -23.39 -6.50
CA ILE A 475 1.44 -23.83 -6.29
C ILE A 475 1.57 -25.35 -6.47
N ILE A 476 0.63 -26.12 -5.93
CA ILE A 476 0.59 -27.59 -6.01
C ILE A 476 0.35 -28.09 -7.44
N GLN A 477 -0.44 -27.35 -8.23
CA GLN A 477 -0.80 -27.75 -9.59
C GLN A 477 0.21 -27.29 -10.65
N GLU A 478 0.82 -26.12 -10.47
CA GLU A 478 1.68 -25.47 -11.46
C GLU A 478 3.16 -25.42 -11.05
N GLY A 479 3.50 -25.70 -9.78
CA GLY A 479 4.86 -25.63 -9.27
C GLY A 479 5.75 -26.73 -9.84
N ASP A 480 6.87 -26.31 -10.43
CA ASP A 480 7.88 -27.17 -11.03
C ASP A 480 9.26 -26.87 -10.44
N MET A 481 9.92 -27.91 -9.92
CA MET A 481 11.27 -27.83 -9.37
C MET A 481 12.35 -27.60 -10.43
N CYS A 482 12.04 -27.69 -11.73
CA CYS A 482 12.93 -27.39 -12.86
C CYS A 482 14.33 -28.06 -12.79
N GLY A 483 14.39 -29.25 -12.19
CA GLY A 483 15.64 -30.02 -12.02
C GLY A 483 16.49 -29.64 -10.79
N TYR A 484 16.04 -28.70 -9.95
CA TYR A 484 16.69 -28.36 -8.68
C TYR A 484 16.23 -29.33 -7.57
N ASP A 485 17.11 -29.64 -6.62
CA ASP A 485 16.77 -30.51 -5.49
C ASP A 485 15.95 -29.77 -4.42
N GLN A 486 16.23 -28.47 -4.25
CA GLN A 486 15.56 -27.62 -3.29
C GLN A 486 15.26 -26.24 -3.88
N ILE A 487 14.05 -25.74 -3.61
CA ILE A 487 13.65 -24.36 -3.91
C ILE A 487 13.17 -23.73 -2.61
N THR A 488 13.75 -22.59 -2.23
CA THR A 488 13.29 -21.78 -1.11
C THR A 488 12.84 -20.42 -1.65
N ALA A 489 11.54 -20.17 -1.62
CA ALA A 489 10.92 -18.91 -2.03
C ALA A 489 10.60 -18.06 -0.81
N LEU A 490 11.06 -16.81 -0.77
CA LEU A 490 10.94 -15.89 0.36
C LEU A 490 10.17 -14.66 -0.05
N SER A 491 9.16 -14.31 0.74
CA SER A 491 8.25 -13.21 0.43
C SER A 491 8.85 -11.86 0.80
N GLU A 492 8.40 -10.80 0.12
CA GLU A 492 8.72 -9.42 0.53
C GLU A 492 8.28 -9.14 1.97
N THR A 493 7.20 -9.79 2.43
CA THR A 493 6.74 -9.69 3.82
C THR A 493 7.79 -10.23 4.81
N ALA A 494 8.44 -11.36 4.48
CA ALA A 494 9.51 -11.90 5.32
C ALA A 494 10.68 -10.92 5.46
N VAL A 495 11.10 -10.32 4.33
CA VAL A 495 12.14 -9.28 4.29
C VAL A 495 11.75 -8.07 5.15
N ASN A 496 10.53 -7.55 4.97
CA ASN A 496 10.05 -6.38 5.69
C ASN A 496 9.92 -6.63 7.19
N ARG A 497 9.51 -7.83 7.60
CA ARG A 497 9.41 -8.15 9.02
C ARG A 497 10.77 -8.28 9.68
N TYR A 498 11.76 -8.83 8.98
CA TYR A 498 13.15 -8.78 9.44
C TYR A 498 13.58 -7.32 9.63
N MET A 499 13.44 -6.49 8.59
CA MET A 499 13.85 -5.09 8.59
C MET A 499 13.18 -4.22 9.68
N ALA A 500 11.92 -4.53 10.03
CA ALA A 500 11.19 -3.82 11.09
C ALA A 500 11.85 -3.92 12.48
N SER A 501 12.62 -4.97 12.74
CA SER A 501 13.28 -5.18 14.04
C SER A 501 14.62 -4.44 14.19
N VAL A 502 15.11 -3.81 13.12
CA VAL A 502 16.53 -3.50 12.96
C VAL A 502 16.87 -2.02 13.17
N MET A 503 15.91 -1.11 12.96
CA MET A 503 16.07 0.35 13.10
C MET A 503 14.97 0.95 13.98
N THR A 504 15.35 1.60 15.08
CA THR A 504 14.42 2.25 16.02
C THR A 504 14.76 3.73 16.20
N SER A 505 16.02 4.04 16.50
CA SER A 505 16.54 5.41 16.53
C SER A 505 18.02 5.44 16.15
N TRP A 506 18.49 6.59 15.70
CA TRP A 506 19.88 6.83 15.38
C TRP A 506 20.24 8.31 15.57
N GLN A 507 21.50 8.59 15.88
CA GLN A 507 21.99 9.95 16.09
C GLN A 507 23.43 10.07 15.61
N PHE A 508 23.72 11.18 14.93
CA PHE A 508 25.05 11.58 14.51
C PHE A 508 25.39 12.94 15.11
N GLU A 509 26.33 12.94 16.06
CA GLU A 509 26.76 14.12 16.81
C GLU A 509 25.54 14.90 17.35
N ASP A 510 25.60 16.22 17.30
CA ASP A 510 24.52 17.17 17.54
C ASP A 510 23.86 17.67 16.24
N LYS A 511 24.15 17.02 15.10
CA LYS A 511 23.77 17.48 13.77
C LYS A 511 22.60 16.75 13.17
N PHE A 512 22.38 15.49 13.54
CA PHE A 512 21.26 14.72 13.04
C PHE A 512 20.78 13.72 14.08
N LYS A 513 19.48 13.75 14.35
CA LYS A 513 18.83 12.78 15.25
C LYS A 513 17.54 12.33 14.60
N VAL A 514 17.32 11.02 14.60
CA VAL A 514 16.17 10.41 13.94
C VAL A 514 15.56 9.29 14.77
N THR A 515 14.24 9.30 14.84
CA THR A 515 13.42 8.15 15.24
C THR A 515 12.82 7.53 13.99
N PHE A 516 12.92 6.22 13.82
CA PHE A 516 12.42 5.51 12.64
C PHE A 516 11.05 4.87 12.89
N LYS A 517 10.20 4.84 11.86
CA LYS A 517 9.21 3.77 11.70
C LYS A 517 9.86 2.60 10.95
N ALA A 518 9.23 1.43 10.96
CA ALA A 518 9.76 0.26 10.26
C ALA A 518 10.12 0.59 8.79
N PRO A 519 11.36 0.32 8.35
CA PRO A 519 11.73 0.49 6.96
C PRO A 519 11.04 -0.58 6.10
N VAL A 520 10.79 -0.23 4.84
CA VAL A 520 10.08 -1.10 3.88
C VAL A 520 10.97 -1.33 2.67
N VAL A 521 11.14 -2.59 2.29
CA VAL A 521 11.84 -3.05 1.10
C VAL A 521 10.80 -3.50 0.08
N ARG A 522 10.91 -2.98 -1.14
CA ARG A 522 10.14 -3.43 -2.31
C ARG A 522 11.06 -4.07 -3.32
N LEU A 523 10.87 -5.36 -3.58
CA LEU A 523 11.73 -6.13 -4.49
C LEU A 523 11.39 -5.84 -5.95
N ARG A 524 12.39 -5.94 -6.85
CA ARG A 524 12.24 -5.77 -8.30
C ARG A 524 12.91 -6.91 -9.06
N ASN A 525 12.35 -7.26 -10.22
CA ASN A 525 12.86 -8.38 -11.03
C ASN A 525 14.22 -8.12 -11.69
N ASP A 526 14.68 -6.86 -11.71
CA ASP A 526 15.99 -6.45 -12.23
C ASP A 526 17.14 -6.70 -11.25
N GLY A 527 16.89 -7.39 -10.13
CA GLY A 527 17.89 -7.64 -9.10
C GLY A 527 18.09 -6.45 -8.15
N THR A 528 17.21 -5.45 -8.20
CA THR A 528 17.24 -4.29 -7.29
C THR A 528 16.06 -4.30 -6.31
N ALA A 529 16.11 -3.40 -5.35
CA ALA A 529 15.00 -3.13 -4.44
C ALA A 529 14.89 -1.63 -4.17
N ILE A 530 13.68 -1.16 -3.86
CA ILE A 530 13.45 0.16 -3.29
C ILE A 530 13.38 0.01 -1.77
N LEU A 531 14.41 0.50 -1.08
CA LEU A 531 14.43 0.66 0.37
C LEU A 531 13.81 2.01 0.73
N VAL A 532 12.69 1.97 1.42
CA VAL A 532 11.98 3.13 1.96
C VAL A 532 12.27 3.24 3.45
N ILE A 533 13.00 4.29 3.82
CA ILE A 533 13.31 4.62 5.22
C ILE A 533 12.28 5.64 5.70
N ASN A 534 11.46 5.23 6.68
CA ASN A 534 10.41 6.06 7.25
C ASN A 534 10.94 6.73 8.52
N LEU A 535 11.12 8.06 8.47
CA LEU A 535 11.54 8.87 9.61
C LEU A 535 10.28 9.39 10.32
N LYS A 536 10.07 8.98 11.58
CA LYS A 536 8.92 9.39 12.39
C LYS A 536 9.05 10.86 12.80
N ASP A 537 10.16 11.20 13.43
CA ASP A 537 10.46 12.53 13.95
C ASP A 537 11.97 12.66 14.16
N GLY A 538 12.45 13.90 14.26
CA GLY A 538 13.85 14.17 14.48
C GLY A 538 14.25 15.62 14.19
N PHE A 539 15.56 15.84 14.11
CA PHE A 539 16.10 17.11 13.64
C PHE A 539 17.35 16.88 12.79
N LEU A 540 17.64 17.84 11.90
CA LEU A 540 18.83 17.85 11.07
C LEU A 540 19.42 19.26 10.96
N GLN A 541 20.74 19.34 10.88
CA GLN A 541 21.45 20.57 10.50
C GLN A 541 21.76 20.52 8.99
N PRO A 542 21.30 21.49 8.19
CA PRO A 542 21.59 21.56 6.76
C PRO A 542 23.10 21.59 6.49
N MET A 543 23.56 20.88 5.46
CA MET A 543 24.96 20.93 5.05
C MET A 543 25.16 22.16 4.17
N SER A 544 26.01 23.11 4.58
CA SER A 544 26.27 24.30 3.76
C SER A 544 27.00 23.93 2.47
N SER A 545 26.32 23.96 1.34
CA SER A 545 26.96 23.97 0.03
C SER A 545 27.39 25.40 -0.29
N TYR A 546 28.71 25.64 -0.33
CA TYR A 546 29.37 26.85 -0.83
C TYR A 546 28.99 28.20 -0.15
N GLN A 547 29.97 28.74 0.59
CA GLN A 547 30.25 30.16 0.81
C GLN A 547 29.40 31.06 1.73
N SER A 548 28.38 30.58 2.44
CA SER A 548 27.77 31.37 3.53
C SER A 548 27.74 30.58 4.83
N GLU A 549 27.96 31.28 5.94
CA GLU A 549 28.13 30.74 7.30
C GLU A 549 27.18 29.57 7.57
N ALA A 550 27.75 28.46 8.03
CA ALA A 550 27.00 27.27 8.36
C ALA A 550 25.80 27.65 9.23
N SER A 551 24.59 27.50 8.71
CA SER A 551 23.37 27.62 9.51
C SER A 551 23.53 26.72 10.73
N THR A 552 23.60 27.33 11.91
CA THR A 552 23.62 26.62 13.20
C THR A 552 22.23 26.14 13.61
N GLU A 553 21.21 26.40 12.78
CA GLU A 553 19.83 26.16 13.14
C GLU A 553 19.40 24.74 12.77
N ASN A 554 18.96 23.99 13.77
CA ASN A 554 18.43 22.65 13.61
C ASN A 554 17.02 22.71 13.03
N PHE A 555 16.82 22.03 11.90
CA PHE A 555 15.51 21.86 11.30
C PHE A 555 14.84 20.61 11.87
N SER A 556 13.71 20.80 12.56
CA SER A 556 12.89 19.69 13.04
C SER A 556 12.00 19.16 11.92
N TYR A 557 11.89 17.84 11.80
CA TYR A 557 11.06 17.18 10.80
C TYR A 557 10.16 16.11 11.42
N GLN A 558 9.08 15.76 10.72
CA GLN A 558 8.15 14.71 11.10
C GLN A 558 7.66 13.96 9.86
N ASN A 559 7.42 12.66 10.00
CA ASN A 559 6.84 11.78 8.98
C ASN A 559 7.51 11.85 7.59
N TRP A 560 8.83 11.99 7.55
CA TRP A 560 9.56 11.94 6.29
C TRP A 560 9.69 10.52 5.79
N ARG A 561 9.60 10.34 4.48
CA ARG A 561 9.86 9.09 3.79
C ARG A 561 10.99 9.31 2.81
N ILE A 562 12.08 8.57 2.95
CA ILE A 562 13.25 8.71 2.08
C ILE A 562 13.53 7.36 1.44
N ALA A 563 13.46 7.32 0.11
CA ALA A 563 13.61 6.09 -0.65
C ALA A 563 14.93 6.03 -1.41
N PHE A 564 15.54 4.84 -1.37
CA PHE A 564 16.77 4.50 -2.06
C PHE A 564 16.54 3.28 -2.94
N GLN A 565 17.03 3.33 -4.17
CA GLN A 565 17.21 2.12 -4.97
C GLN A 565 18.55 1.49 -4.60
N VAL A 566 18.50 0.22 -4.23
CA VAL A 566 19.65 -0.60 -3.79
C VAL A 566 19.71 -1.89 -4.61
N SER A 567 20.90 -2.47 -4.77
CA SER A 567 21.01 -3.77 -5.42
C SER A 567 20.80 -4.89 -4.41
N VAL A 568 20.20 -6.00 -4.82
CA VAL A 568 20.13 -7.23 -4.02
C VAL A 568 21.15 -8.21 -4.61
N LYS A 569 22.11 -8.66 -3.79
CA LYS A 569 23.21 -9.52 -4.26
C LYS A 569 23.45 -10.67 -3.30
N MET A 570 23.99 -11.76 -3.83
CA MET A 570 24.54 -12.85 -3.03
C MET A 570 26.06 -12.70 -2.97
N VAL A 571 26.61 -12.77 -1.76
CA VAL A 571 28.04 -12.62 -1.49
C VAL A 571 28.56 -13.75 -0.62
N ASP A 572 29.86 -13.97 -0.67
CA ASP A 572 30.53 -15.02 0.11
C ASP A 572 30.82 -14.52 1.52
N HIS A 573 30.71 -15.38 2.52
CA HIS A 573 31.01 -15.02 3.92
C HIS A 573 32.39 -14.36 4.06
N ALA A 574 33.41 -14.93 3.40
CA ALA A 574 34.76 -14.40 3.43
C ALA A 574 34.88 -12.95 2.88
N SER A 575 34.01 -12.55 1.95
CA SER A 575 34.00 -11.19 1.42
C SER A 575 33.37 -10.18 2.39
N LEU A 576 32.45 -10.61 3.25
CA LEU A 576 31.85 -9.77 4.28
C LEU A 576 32.77 -9.61 5.50
N VAL A 577 33.44 -10.69 5.91
CA VAL A 577 34.29 -10.71 7.11
C VAL A 577 35.50 -9.77 7.01
N GLN A 578 36.05 -9.57 5.80
CA GLN A 578 37.17 -8.65 5.59
C GLN A 578 36.85 -7.22 6.02
N ASP A 579 35.58 -6.82 5.88
CA ASP A 579 35.11 -5.46 6.16
C ASP A 579 34.34 -5.36 7.49
N LEU A 580 33.98 -6.48 8.12
CA LEU A 580 32.98 -6.56 9.21
C LEU A 580 33.40 -7.47 10.39
N ALA A 581 34.57 -7.26 10.98
CA ALA A 581 35.10 -8.11 12.06
C ALA A 581 34.16 -8.23 13.29
N ASP A 582 33.51 -7.14 13.70
CA ASP A 582 32.58 -7.14 14.85
C ASP A 582 31.32 -7.97 14.55
N TRP A 583 30.85 -7.94 13.31
CA TRP A 583 29.71 -8.75 12.87
C TRP A 583 30.05 -10.24 12.83
N GLU A 584 31.28 -10.61 12.46
CA GLU A 584 31.70 -12.02 12.46
C GLU A 584 31.54 -12.67 13.84
N ALA A 585 31.92 -11.95 14.90
CA ALA A 585 31.74 -12.43 16.27
C ALA A 585 30.27 -12.67 16.61
N ILE A 586 29.37 -11.78 16.18
CA ILE A 586 27.92 -11.93 16.37
C ILE A 586 27.38 -13.11 15.55
N PHE A 587 27.84 -13.25 14.29
CA PHE A 587 27.44 -14.33 13.41
C PHE A 587 27.83 -15.70 13.95
N ARG A 588 29.03 -15.86 14.52
CA ARG A 588 29.47 -17.12 15.15
C ARG A 588 28.61 -17.52 16.35
N GLU A 589 27.97 -16.55 17.01
CA GLU A 589 27.04 -16.81 18.10
C GLU A 589 25.60 -17.11 17.63
N SER A 590 25.31 -16.93 16.34
CA SER A 590 23.97 -17.13 15.78
C SER A 590 23.55 -18.61 15.66
N PRO A 591 22.24 -18.90 15.63
CA PRO A 591 21.71 -20.21 15.22
C PRO A 591 22.27 -20.68 13.89
N ALA A 592 22.37 -19.79 12.89
CA ALA A 592 22.87 -20.15 11.55
C ALA A 592 24.26 -20.81 11.59
N TYR A 593 25.17 -20.26 12.41
CA TYR A 593 26.51 -20.83 12.58
C TYR A 593 26.48 -22.06 13.49
N LYS A 594 25.87 -21.95 14.68
CA LYS A 594 25.89 -23.00 15.70
C LYS A 594 25.20 -24.28 15.23
N GLU A 595 24.02 -24.18 14.63
CA GLU A 595 23.27 -25.34 14.13
C GLU A 595 24.06 -26.02 13.02
N SER A 596 24.56 -25.26 12.03
CA SER A 596 25.39 -25.80 10.93
C SER A 596 26.66 -26.51 11.42
N MET A 597 27.32 -25.99 12.46
CA MET A 597 28.54 -26.59 13.03
C MET A 597 28.23 -27.75 13.99
N SER A 598 27.04 -27.74 14.60
CA SER A 598 26.58 -28.79 15.53
C SER A 598 25.83 -29.93 14.84
N ALA A 599 25.51 -29.79 13.55
CA ALA A 599 24.87 -30.80 12.73
C ALA A 599 25.74 -32.06 12.69
N LYS A 600 25.54 -32.95 13.66
CA LYS A 600 26.19 -34.26 13.76
C LYS A 600 25.33 -35.26 13.00
N PRO A 601 25.76 -35.78 11.83
CA PRO A 601 25.17 -37.00 11.33
C PRO A 601 25.43 -38.12 12.35
N PRO A 602 24.50 -39.05 12.59
CA PRO A 602 24.58 -40.03 13.67
C PRO A 602 25.82 -40.95 13.69
N ASN A 603 26.75 -40.87 12.73
CA ASN A 603 27.91 -41.76 12.60
C ASN A 603 29.18 -41.09 12.01
N LEU A 604 29.32 -39.75 12.05
CA LEU A 604 30.41 -39.04 11.36
C LEU A 604 31.24 -38.12 12.27
N ARG A 605 32.42 -37.71 11.79
CA ARG A 605 33.36 -36.79 12.49
C ARG A 605 32.69 -35.44 12.78
N GLU A 606 33.22 -34.71 13.76
CA GLU A 606 32.84 -33.31 13.98
C GLU A 606 33.06 -32.49 12.71
N VAL A 607 32.06 -31.67 12.36
CA VAL A 607 32.08 -30.77 11.20
C VAL A 607 33.17 -29.72 11.44
N SER A 608 34.11 -29.64 10.52
CA SER A 608 35.17 -28.61 10.53
C SER A 608 34.65 -27.32 9.88
N GLU A 609 35.19 -26.15 10.25
CA GLU A 609 34.91 -24.88 9.55
C GLU A 609 35.25 -24.95 8.05
N SER A 610 36.11 -25.87 7.63
CA SER A 610 36.43 -26.11 6.22
C SER A 610 35.32 -26.85 5.44
N ASP A 611 34.37 -27.46 6.13
CA ASP A 611 33.34 -28.32 5.52
C ASP A 611 32.11 -27.52 5.05
N VAL A 612 31.89 -26.33 5.60
CA VAL A 612 30.73 -25.47 5.34
C VAL A 612 31.17 -24.06 5.03
N ASP A 613 30.75 -23.54 3.88
CA ASP A 613 30.76 -22.11 3.60
C ASP A 613 29.41 -21.48 3.93
N PHE A 614 29.39 -20.15 4.06
CA PHE A 614 28.14 -19.40 4.06
C PHE A 614 28.08 -18.44 2.87
N LYS A 615 26.90 -18.36 2.26
CA LYS A 615 26.54 -17.33 1.28
C LYS A 615 25.47 -16.45 1.89
N HIS A 616 25.54 -15.15 1.62
CA HIS A 616 24.64 -14.16 2.21
C HIS A 616 23.93 -13.38 1.13
N ILE A 617 22.61 -13.25 1.23
CA ILE A 617 21.84 -12.32 0.39
C ILE A 617 21.77 -11.00 1.13
N ILE A 618 22.24 -9.92 0.51
CA ILE A 618 22.40 -8.61 1.13
C ILE A 618 21.68 -7.50 0.35
N LEU A 619 21.32 -6.43 1.05
CA LEU A 619 21.08 -5.12 0.44
C LEU A 619 22.43 -4.42 0.25
N ASP A 620 22.84 -4.26 -1.01
CA ASP A 620 24.09 -3.60 -1.36
C ASP A 620 23.89 -2.08 -1.51
N PHE A 621 24.47 -1.35 -0.57
CA PHE A 621 24.39 0.11 -0.49
C PHE A 621 25.51 0.83 -1.27
N SER A 622 26.49 0.12 -1.83
CA SER A 622 27.65 0.73 -2.51
C SER A 622 27.27 1.62 -3.70
N GLN A 623 26.24 1.22 -4.44
CA GLN A 623 25.73 1.91 -5.64
C GLN A 623 24.33 2.49 -5.43
N MET A 624 23.94 2.78 -4.19
CA MET A 624 22.58 3.20 -3.94
C MET A 624 22.25 4.58 -4.52
N GLN A 625 21.02 4.72 -5.01
CA GLN A 625 20.53 5.93 -5.67
C GLN A 625 19.31 6.44 -4.94
N PHE A 626 19.33 7.71 -4.51
CA PHE A 626 18.14 8.34 -3.95
C PHE A 626 17.05 8.44 -5.02
N ARG A 627 15.81 8.08 -4.66
CA ARG A 627 14.64 8.12 -5.53
C ARG A 627 13.60 9.06 -4.95
N HIS A 628 13.58 10.31 -5.43
CA HIS A 628 12.63 11.32 -4.99
C HIS A 628 11.17 10.92 -5.24
N GLU A 629 10.89 10.18 -6.33
CA GLU A 629 9.54 9.73 -6.69
C GLU A 629 8.89 8.79 -5.66
N PHE A 630 9.68 8.16 -4.77
CA PHE A 630 9.22 7.31 -3.68
C PHE A 630 9.42 7.95 -2.31
N SER A 631 9.80 9.23 -2.27
CA SER A 631 10.09 9.98 -1.06
C SER A 631 9.03 11.03 -0.80
N SER A 632 8.76 11.34 0.47
CA SER A 632 7.85 12.40 0.89
C SER A 632 8.47 13.18 2.05
N PHE A 633 8.25 14.50 2.06
CA PHE A 633 8.87 15.41 3.01
C PHE A 633 7.80 16.30 3.64
N ASP A 634 7.01 15.70 4.53
CA ASP A 634 5.97 16.41 5.26
C ASP A 634 6.53 17.68 5.94
N GLN A 635 5.77 18.77 5.86
CA GLN A 635 6.08 20.10 6.42
C GLN A 635 7.29 20.83 5.80
N LEU A 636 8.05 20.18 4.91
CA LEU A 636 9.26 20.78 4.33
C LEU A 636 8.95 21.92 3.34
N PHE A 637 7.84 21.84 2.62
CA PHE A 637 7.51 22.80 1.54
C PHE A 637 6.55 23.91 1.99
N THR A 638 6.64 24.32 3.26
CA THR A 638 5.86 25.42 3.87
C THR A 638 6.53 26.79 3.66
N SER A 639 5.78 27.91 3.73
CA SER A 639 6.27 29.24 3.28
C SER A 639 7.41 29.75 4.14
N HIS A 640 7.49 29.25 5.36
CA HIS A 640 8.52 29.62 6.32
C HIS A 640 9.79 28.77 6.18
N THR A 641 9.77 27.71 5.35
CA THR A 641 10.86 26.75 5.28
C THR A 641 11.85 27.11 4.17
N LYS A 642 12.85 27.92 4.53
CA LYS A 642 13.96 28.25 3.64
C LYS A 642 14.81 27.01 3.30
N ARG A 643 15.41 27.01 2.11
CA ARG A 643 16.46 26.05 1.68
C ARG A 643 16.02 24.58 1.81
N ALA A 644 14.81 24.28 1.34
CA ALA A 644 14.24 22.93 1.41
C ALA A 644 15.18 21.87 0.76
N ILE A 645 15.85 22.22 -0.34
CA ILE A 645 16.76 21.31 -1.03
C ILE A 645 17.99 20.94 -0.19
N GLU A 646 18.60 21.91 0.49
CA GLU A 646 19.76 21.67 1.38
C GLU A 646 19.38 20.71 2.51
N LYS A 647 18.14 20.82 3.02
CA LYS A 647 17.60 19.93 4.07
C LYS A 647 17.38 18.51 3.56
N VAL A 648 16.82 18.32 2.36
CA VAL A 648 16.70 17.00 1.74
C VAL A 648 18.08 16.39 1.50
N GLN A 649 19.00 17.14 0.90
CA GLN A 649 20.35 16.68 0.62
C GLN A 649 21.11 16.31 1.89
N ALA A 650 20.95 17.09 2.97
CA ALA A 650 21.48 16.79 4.29
C ALA A 650 20.92 15.47 4.82
N ALA A 651 19.59 15.28 4.87
CA ALA A 651 18.99 14.02 5.33
C ALA A 651 19.45 12.81 4.51
N VAL A 652 19.43 12.94 3.17
CA VAL A 652 19.90 11.88 2.26
C VAL A 652 21.36 11.55 2.53
N SER A 653 22.20 12.55 2.76
CA SER A 653 23.64 12.36 3.01
C SER A 653 23.91 11.77 4.39
N TYR A 654 23.23 12.23 5.44
CA TYR A 654 23.33 11.64 6.78
C TYR A 654 22.91 10.17 6.77
N LEU A 655 21.79 9.85 6.11
CA LEU A 655 21.35 8.47 5.96
C LEU A 655 22.35 7.66 5.14
N ARG A 656 22.81 8.20 4.01
CA ARG A 656 23.70 7.49 3.08
C ARG A 656 25.07 7.17 3.63
N TYR A 657 25.77 8.20 4.09
CA TYR A 657 27.19 8.09 4.39
C TYR A 657 27.48 7.70 5.83
N TYR A 658 26.50 7.85 6.73
CA TYR A 658 26.71 7.62 8.16
C TYR A 658 25.75 6.54 8.68
N CYS A 659 24.43 6.74 8.64
CA CYS A 659 23.48 5.79 9.20
C CYS A 659 23.54 4.41 8.54
N LEU A 660 23.45 4.36 7.21
CA LEU A 660 23.49 3.11 6.45
C LEU A 660 24.90 2.50 6.43
N SER A 661 25.95 3.31 6.60
CA SER A 661 27.31 2.78 6.77
C SER A 661 27.45 1.99 8.09
N GLU A 662 26.88 2.48 9.19
CA GLU A 662 26.86 1.78 10.48
C GLU A 662 25.92 0.56 10.44
N PHE A 663 24.82 0.67 9.70
CA PHE A 663 23.93 -0.46 9.41
C PHE A 663 24.66 -1.58 8.64
N VAL A 664 25.53 -1.23 7.70
CA VAL A 664 26.40 -2.21 7.02
C VAL A 664 27.43 -2.77 7.99
N ALA A 665 28.12 -1.92 8.76
CA ALA A 665 29.14 -2.31 9.74
C ALA A 665 28.63 -3.33 10.79
N SER A 666 27.36 -3.22 11.17
CA SER A 666 26.70 -4.14 12.09
C SER A 666 26.08 -5.38 11.41
N GLY A 667 26.26 -5.53 10.09
CA GLY A 667 25.74 -6.63 9.28
C GLY A 667 24.22 -6.70 9.17
N LYS A 668 23.52 -5.63 9.54
CA LYS A 668 22.06 -5.51 9.49
C LYS A 668 21.50 -5.51 8.05
N HIS A 669 22.37 -5.25 7.07
CA HIS A 669 22.09 -5.34 5.64
C HIS A 669 22.03 -6.77 5.09
N VAL A 670 22.42 -7.77 5.87
CA VAL A 670 22.29 -9.19 5.51
C VAL A 670 20.84 -9.61 5.71
N LEU A 671 20.16 -9.96 4.62
CA LEU A 671 18.77 -10.42 4.63
C LEU A 671 18.67 -11.91 4.95
N PHE A 672 19.54 -12.72 4.36
CA PHE A 672 19.53 -14.18 4.53
C PHE A 672 20.94 -14.74 4.56
N SER A 673 21.17 -15.77 5.38
CA SER A 673 22.41 -16.54 5.45
C SER A 673 22.13 -18.00 5.10
N ILE A 674 22.91 -18.57 4.18
CA ILE A 674 22.66 -19.88 3.57
C ILE A 674 23.94 -20.73 3.70
N PRO A 675 23.91 -21.85 4.45
CA PRO A 675 25.04 -22.76 4.51
C PRO A 675 25.20 -23.55 3.21
N VAL A 676 26.43 -23.67 2.72
CA VAL A 676 26.81 -24.41 1.51
C VAL A 676 27.92 -25.40 1.84
N TRP A 677 27.59 -26.68 1.77
CA TRP A 677 28.45 -27.80 2.18
C TRP A 677 29.45 -28.16 1.08
N ARG A 678 30.74 -28.12 1.43
CA ARG A 678 31.86 -28.54 0.56
C ARG A 678 32.17 -30.03 0.70
N SER A 679 32.06 -30.56 1.92
CA SER A 679 32.36 -31.95 2.22
C SER A 679 31.09 -32.81 2.12
N LEU A 680 30.97 -33.59 1.04
CA LEU A 680 29.85 -34.51 0.84
C LEU A 680 29.75 -35.58 1.93
N ALA A 681 30.89 -35.94 2.54
CA ALA A 681 30.93 -36.92 3.62
C ALA A 681 30.26 -36.41 4.90
N ASN A 682 30.25 -35.09 5.11
CA ASN A 682 29.73 -34.46 6.34
C ASN A 682 28.42 -33.68 6.11
N ALA A 683 27.99 -33.52 4.85
CA ALA A 683 26.78 -32.78 4.50
C ALA A 683 25.50 -33.49 5.03
N PRO A 684 24.57 -32.75 5.66
CA PRO A 684 23.22 -33.21 5.91
C PRO A 684 22.55 -33.63 4.59
N LEU A 685 21.57 -34.53 4.67
CA LEU A 685 20.89 -35.07 3.50
C LEU A 685 20.29 -33.98 2.60
N TYR A 686 19.71 -32.94 3.20
CA TYR A 686 19.14 -31.78 2.51
C TYR A 686 20.06 -30.56 2.56
N GLY A 687 21.33 -30.76 2.93
CA GLY A 687 22.35 -29.73 2.95
C GLY A 687 22.69 -29.30 1.52
N LEU A 688 22.57 -28.00 1.27
CA LEU A 688 22.87 -27.42 -0.04
C LEU A 688 24.36 -27.51 -0.32
N THR A 689 24.73 -28.01 -1.49
CA THR A 689 26.13 -28.14 -1.95
C THR A 689 26.49 -27.12 -3.04
N SER A 690 25.47 -26.60 -3.73
CA SER A 690 25.58 -25.47 -4.63
C SER A 690 24.26 -24.71 -4.66
N ILE A 691 24.33 -23.39 -4.83
CA ILE A 691 23.15 -22.52 -4.81
C ILE A 691 23.24 -21.41 -5.87
N VAL A 692 22.08 -20.95 -6.33
CA VAL A 692 21.91 -19.68 -7.03
C VAL A 692 20.67 -18.97 -6.45
N PHE A 693 20.54 -17.66 -6.67
CA PHE A 693 19.29 -16.96 -6.37
C PHE A 693 18.84 -16.08 -7.52
N GLN A 694 17.55 -15.75 -7.53
CA GLN A 694 16.96 -14.76 -8.42
C GLN A 694 15.72 -14.14 -7.79
N ILE A 695 15.37 -12.93 -8.21
CA ILE A 695 14.09 -12.31 -7.84
C ILE A 695 13.09 -12.63 -8.95
N SER A 696 11.98 -13.28 -8.59
CA SER A 696 10.99 -13.77 -9.53
C SER A 696 9.61 -13.22 -9.21
N SER A 697 8.85 -12.87 -10.24
CA SER A 697 7.42 -12.57 -10.15
C SER A 697 6.74 -12.87 -11.49
N ARG A 698 5.41 -12.99 -11.45
CA ARG A 698 4.60 -13.29 -12.63
C ARG A 698 4.68 -12.22 -13.73
N ARG A 699 4.91 -10.96 -13.36
CA ARG A 699 4.95 -9.81 -14.29
C ARG A 699 6.30 -9.12 -14.17
N THR A 700 6.90 -8.74 -15.29
CA THR A 700 8.10 -7.90 -15.28
C THR A 700 7.75 -6.53 -14.70
N ILE A 701 8.30 -6.21 -13.53
CA ILE A 701 8.11 -4.91 -12.89
C ILE A 701 9.10 -3.92 -13.53
N THR A 702 8.60 -3.06 -14.41
CA THR A 702 9.36 -1.92 -14.96
C THR A 702 9.13 -0.67 -14.13
N GLU A 703 9.98 0.37 -14.30
CA GLU A 703 9.80 1.67 -13.64
C GLU A 703 8.48 2.38 -13.98
N SER A 704 7.80 1.98 -15.06
CA SER A 704 6.49 2.47 -15.47
C SER A 704 5.31 1.68 -14.88
N VAL A 705 5.53 0.45 -14.38
CA VAL A 705 4.52 -0.39 -13.72
C VAL A 705 4.60 -0.11 -12.22
N ARG A 706 4.30 1.15 -11.85
CA ARG A 706 4.65 1.72 -10.53
C ARG A 706 3.87 1.14 -9.34
N THR A 707 2.68 0.56 -9.53
CA THR A 707 1.79 0.24 -8.39
C THR A 707 0.66 -0.76 -8.68
N GLU A 708 0.71 -1.54 -9.77
CA GLU A 708 -0.25 -2.63 -10.05
C GLU A 708 -0.07 -3.87 -9.13
N GLN A 709 0.51 -3.72 -7.94
CA GLN A 709 0.65 -4.84 -7.00
C GLN A 709 -0.71 -5.15 -6.37
N SER A 710 -1.52 -5.92 -7.10
CA SER A 710 -2.42 -6.86 -6.45
C SER A 710 -1.56 -7.80 -5.60
N SER A 711 -1.95 -7.99 -4.34
CA SER A 711 -1.31 -8.90 -3.37
C SER A 711 -0.86 -10.26 -3.94
N PRO A 712 -1.52 -10.90 -4.93
CA PRO A 712 -1.07 -12.19 -5.45
C PRO A 712 0.16 -12.18 -6.38
N SER A 713 0.76 -11.03 -6.71
CA SER A 713 1.87 -10.94 -7.70
C SER A 713 3.13 -10.25 -7.18
N GLN A 714 3.34 -10.25 -5.86
CA GLN A 714 4.55 -9.67 -5.27
C GLN A 714 5.80 -10.47 -5.67
N PRO A 715 6.92 -9.81 -5.99
CA PRO A 715 8.18 -10.51 -6.20
C PRO A 715 8.64 -11.22 -4.94
N ALA A 716 9.26 -12.37 -5.17
CA ALA A 716 9.87 -13.19 -4.14
C ALA A 716 11.34 -13.43 -4.47
N ILE A 717 12.17 -13.53 -3.43
CA ILE A 717 13.54 -14.04 -3.56
C ILE A 717 13.44 -15.56 -3.67
N ILE A 718 13.88 -16.12 -4.78
CA ILE A 718 13.93 -17.56 -5.01
C ILE A 718 15.37 -18.03 -4.90
N ILE A 719 15.65 -18.86 -3.90
CA ILE A 719 16.91 -19.57 -3.72
C ILE A 719 16.74 -20.97 -4.30
N LEU A 720 17.65 -21.35 -5.19
CA LEU A 720 17.65 -22.62 -5.90
C LEU A 720 18.92 -23.37 -5.54
N GLY A 721 18.80 -24.64 -5.15
CA GLY A 721 19.93 -25.39 -4.62
C GLY A 721 19.96 -26.86 -5.03
N MET A 722 21.17 -27.41 -5.04
CA MET A 722 21.46 -28.83 -5.27
C MET A 722 22.01 -29.48 -4.01
N CYS A 723 21.63 -30.73 -3.77
CA CYS A 723 22.09 -31.53 -2.64
C CYS A 723 23.05 -32.63 -3.13
N LEU A 724 23.77 -33.26 -2.19
CA LEU A 724 24.59 -34.45 -2.45
C LEU A 724 25.65 -34.29 -3.57
N GLY A 725 26.09 -33.07 -3.85
CA GLY A 725 27.10 -32.78 -4.87
C GLY A 725 26.59 -32.91 -6.31
N ARG A 726 25.26 -32.93 -6.52
CA ARG A 726 24.67 -32.93 -7.85
C ARG A 726 25.00 -31.61 -8.58
N PRO A 727 25.26 -31.66 -9.90
CA PRO A 727 25.60 -30.47 -10.67
C PRO A 727 24.39 -29.55 -10.83
N MET A 728 24.64 -28.24 -10.88
CA MET A 728 23.60 -27.25 -11.16
C MET A 728 22.98 -27.49 -12.56
N PRO A 729 21.64 -27.41 -12.70
CA PRO A 729 20.99 -27.51 -14.01
C PRO A 729 21.53 -26.48 -15.01
N ALA A 730 21.69 -26.87 -16.27
CA ALA A 730 22.22 -26.00 -17.32
C ALA A 730 21.25 -24.88 -17.77
N HIS A 731 19.97 -24.98 -17.38
CA HIS A 731 18.93 -24.04 -17.76
C HIS A 731 18.60 -23.09 -16.61
N THR A 732 18.38 -21.81 -16.94
CA THR A 732 17.87 -20.82 -15.99
C THR A 732 16.48 -21.22 -15.51
N PHE A 733 16.21 -21.03 -14.22
CA PHE A 733 14.89 -21.28 -13.66
C PHE A 733 13.83 -20.45 -14.39
N ARG A 734 12.83 -21.14 -14.96
CA ARG A 734 11.69 -20.51 -15.60
C ARG A 734 10.60 -20.31 -14.56
N TYR A 735 9.95 -19.15 -14.60
CA TYR A 735 8.78 -18.92 -13.77
C TYR A 735 7.73 -20.01 -14.04
N SER A 736 7.37 -20.76 -13.00
CA SER A 736 6.35 -21.82 -13.05
C SER A 736 5.06 -21.39 -12.33
N THR A 737 5.17 -20.88 -11.11
CA THR A 737 4.05 -20.43 -10.28
C THR A 737 4.45 -19.30 -9.34
N ASP A 738 3.46 -18.70 -8.67
CA ASP A 738 3.70 -17.76 -7.58
C ASP A 738 4.07 -18.58 -6.34
N TRP A 739 5.36 -18.89 -6.18
CA TRP A 739 5.87 -19.80 -5.13
C TRP A 739 5.58 -19.35 -3.69
N VAL A 740 5.03 -18.15 -3.48
CA VAL A 740 4.56 -17.67 -2.19
C VAL A 740 3.03 -17.59 -2.22
N ALA A 741 2.38 -18.32 -1.31
CA ALA A 741 0.92 -18.32 -1.20
C ALA A 741 0.41 -16.99 -0.61
N HIS A 742 -0.08 -16.09 -1.46
CA HIS A 742 -0.72 -14.83 -1.06
C HIS A 742 -2.26 -14.95 -1.12
N ALA A 743 -2.96 -14.72 0.00
CA ALA A 743 -4.42 -14.84 0.04
C ALA A 743 -5.07 -13.86 1.05
N GLY A 744 -5.45 -12.67 0.59
CA GLY A 744 -6.13 -11.68 1.45
C GLY A 744 -5.25 -11.25 2.63
N ARG A 745 -5.72 -11.50 3.86
CA ARG A 745 -4.99 -11.17 5.12
C ARG A 745 -3.95 -12.21 5.53
N TYR A 746 -3.85 -13.31 4.80
CA TYR A 746 -2.91 -14.38 5.11
C TYR A 746 -1.51 -14.04 4.59
N LEU A 747 -0.55 -13.96 5.52
CA LEU A 747 0.85 -13.68 5.24
C LEU A 747 1.67 -14.97 5.35
N SER A 748 2.16 -15.46 4.22
CA SER A 748 3.21 -16.49 4.19
C SER A 748 4.58 -15.82 4.11
N TYR A 749 5.56 -16.33 4.88
CA TYR A 749 6.94 -15.86 4.81
C TYR A 749 7.67 -16.46 3.61
N GLY A 750 7.16 -17.58 3.11
CA GLY A 750 7.78 -18.29 2.02
C GLY A 750 7.33 -19.74 1.91
N THR A 751 7.90 -20.42 0.93
CA THR A 751 7.66 -21.83 0.65
C THR A 751 8.99 -22.51 0.43
N VAL A 752 9.14 -23.72 0.95
CA VAL A 752 10.24 -24.63 0.62
C VAL A 752 9.69 -25.79 -0.19
N GLY A 753 10.34 -26.12 -1.29
CA GLY A 753 10.10 -27.33 -2.07
C GLY A 753 11.31 -28.24 -2.04
N ILE A 754 11.08 -29.55 -1.94
CA ILE A 754 12.08 -30.62 -1.96
C ILE A 754 11.69 -31.58 -3.08
N SER A 755 12.65 -31.89 -3.96
CA SER A 755 12.38 -32.67 -5.17
C SER A 755 11.89 -34.09 -4.86
N SER A 756 10.99 -34.59 -5.69
CA SER A 756 10.48 -35.96 -5.63
C SER A 756 11.61 -36.99 -5.74
N GLY A 757 12.62 -36.70 -6.56
CA GLY A 757 13.81 -37.54 -6.68
C GLY A 757 14.56 -37.70 -5.35
N LEU A 758 14.75 -36.60 -4.61
CA LEU A 758 15.52 -36.61 -3.36
C LEU A 758 14.75 -37.20 -2.18
N PHE A 759 13.46 -36.86 -2.01
CA PHE A 759 12.68 -37.34 -0.87
C PHE A 759 11.79 -38.53 -1.20
N LEU A 760 10.88 -38.38 -2.16
CA LEU A 760 9.84 -39.37 -2.43
C LEU A 760 10.45 -40.69 -2.92
N GLN A 761 11.28 -40.63 -3.96
CA GLN A 761 11.84 -41.81 -4.61
C GLN A 761 12.96 -42.47 -3.79
N GLU A 762 13.95 -41.69 -3.36
CA GLU A 762 15.14 -42.23 -2.69
C GLU A 762 14.93 -42.59 -1.21
N LYS A 763 13.95 -41.98 -0.53
CA LYS A 763 13.76 -42.15 0.93
C LYS A 763 12.41 -42.74 1.28
N LEU A 764 11.33 -42.07 0.93
CA LEU A 764 10.00 -42.47 1.40
C LEU A 764 9.55 -43.80 0.79
N LEU A 765 9.58 -43.94 -0.54
CA LEU A 765 9.20 -45.18 -1.21
C LEU A 765 10.13 -46.34 -0.84
N TYR A 766 11.43 -46.07 -0.71
CA TYR A 766 12.40 -47.06 -0.25
C TYR A 766 12.09 -47.55 1.17
N SER A 767 11.75 -46.65 2.09
CA SER A 767 11.38 -47.01 3.46
C SER A 767 10.08 -47.82 3.50
N LEU A 768 9.08 -47.43 2.71
CA LEU A 768 7.79 -48.11 2.65
C LEU A 768 7.84 -49.47 1.93
N ALA A 769 8.83 -49.70 1.06
CA ALA A 769 9.07 -51.01 0.43
C ALA A 769 9.34 -52.14 1.45
N SER A 770 9.81 -51.79 2.67
CA SER A 770 9.97 -52.77 3.74
C SER A 770 8.64 -53.37 4.20
N VAL A 771 7.54 -52.61 4.14
CA VAL A 771 6.20 -53.11 4.45
C VAL A 771 5.75 -54.11 3.38
N ASN A 772 6.06 -53.86 2.10
CA ASN A 772 5.81 -54.83 1.03
C ASN A 772 6.54 -56.15 1.29
N ALA A 773 7.79 -56.10 1.74
CA ALA A 773 8.54 -57.31 2.08
C ALA A 773 7.94 -58.05 3.29
N LEU A 774 7.38 -57.34 4.26
CA LEU A 774 6.76 -57.96 5.45
C LEU A 774 5.39 -58.58 5.17
N THR A 775 4.63 -58.02 4.23
CA THR A 775 3.24 -58.42 3.93
C THR A 775 3.12 -59.32 2.70
N THR A 776 4.15 -59.39 1.85
CA THR A 776 4.17 -60.31 0.70
C THR A 776 4.42 -61.72 1.17
N ILE A 777 3.53 -62.64 0.79
CA ILE A 777 3.58 -64.03 1.20
C ILE A 777 4.25 -64.89 0.14
N VAL A 778 5.24 -65.67 0.56
CA VAL A 778 6.00 -66.60 -0.29
C VAL A 778 5.74 -68.03 0.19
N PRO A 779 5.03 -68.86 -0.61
CA PRO A 779 4.85 -70.27 -0.29
C PRO A 779 6.14 -71.06 -0.56
N SER A 780 6.43 -72.05 0.29
CA SER A 780 7.59 -72.94 0.15
C SER A 780 7.23 -74.39 0.48
N PHE A 781 7.92 -75.33 -0.17
CA PHE A 781 7.72 -76.77 0.02
C PHE A 781 9.04 -77.43 0.39
N THR A 782 9.06 -78.16 1.49
CA THR A 782 10.18 -79.03 1.85
C THR A 782 9.74 -80.48 1.82
N VAL A 783 10.40 -81.30 1.01
CA VAL A 783 10.27 -82.76 1.03
C VAL A 783 11.01 -83.26 2.27
N ALA A 784 10.30 -83.78 3.28
CA ALA A 784 10.93 -84.38 4.45
C ALA A 784 11.44 -85.80 4.13
N GLU A 785 12.54 -86.21 4.76
CA GLU A 785 13.21 -87.53 4.60
C GLU A 785 12.31 -88.75 4.92
N SER A 786 11.09 -88.54 5.44
CA SER A 786 10.10 -89.58 5.79
C SER A 786 8.89 -89.68 4.84
N GLY A 787 8.87 -88.93 3.72
CA GLY A 787 7.78 -89.00 2.73
C GLY A 787 6.51 -88.19 3.07
N GLU A 788 6.53 -87.39 4.14
CA GLU A 788 5.45 -86.45 4.48
C GLU A 788 5.72 -85.06 3.90
N TRP A 789 4.70 -84.48 3.25
CA TRP A 789 4.75 -83.13 2.69
C TRP A 789 4.55 -82.09 3.78
N ARG A 790 5.49 -81.13 3.91
CA ARG A 790 5.32 -79.96 4.78
C ARG A 790 5.20 -78.69 3.94
N PHE A 791 3.98 -78.16 3.89
CA PHE A 791 3.69 -76.82 3.38
C PHE A 791 4.11 -75.78 4.41
N LYS A 792 4.91 -74.79 3.99
CA LYS A 792 5.31 -73.65 4.82
C LYS A 792 5.05 -72.36 4.08
N VAL A 793 4.66 -71.35 4.84
CA VAL A 793 4.45 -69.99 4.35
C VAL A 793 5.41 -69.10 5.11
N ALA A 794 6.06 -68.17 4.40
CA ALA A 794 6.91 -67.14 5.00
C ALA A 794 6.60 -65.79 4.36
N SER A 795 6.90 -64.70 5.06
CA SER A 795 6.92 -63.38 4.43
C SER A 795 8.15 -63.27 3.53
N TRP A 796 8.09 -62.39 2.53
CA TRP A 796 9.21 -62.14 1.63
C TRP A 796 10.49 -61.71 2.38
N ALA A 797 10.32 -60.93 3.45
CA ALA A 797 11.42 -60.53 4.34
C ALA A 797 12.09 -61.72 5.06
N SER A 798 11.35 -62.80 5.31
CA SER A 798 11.79 -63.98 6.07
C SER A 798 12.12 -65.19 5.21
N SER A 799 11.83 -65.15 3.91
CA SER A 799 12.06 -66.25 2.96
C SER A 799 13.54 -66.42 2.64
N GLU A 800 14.07 -67.65 2.74
CA GLU A 800 15.49 -67.94 2.46
C GLU A 800 15.91 -67.56 1.03
N ASP A 801 15.03 -67.75 0.05
CA ASP A 801 15.31 -67.50 -1.38
C ASP A 801 15.12 -66.04 -1.81
N ARG A 802 14.41 -65.24 -1.00
CA ARG A 802 13.98 -63.88 -1.36
C ARG A 802 14.48 -62.79 -0.41
N ARG A 803 15.03 -63.18 0.75
CA ARG A 803 15.55 -62.25 1.76
C ARG A 803 16.64 -61.36 1.15
N GLY A 804 16.42 -60.05 1.21
CA GLY A 804 17.33 -59.04 0.68
C GLY A 804 16.95 -58.49 -0.71
N ALA A 805 16.02 -59.11 -1.44
CA ALA A 805 15.46 -58.53 -2.66
C ALA A 805 14.48 -57.40 -2.34
N VAL A 806 14.59 -56.26 -3.05
CA VAL A 806 13.78 -55.06 -2.79
C VAL A 806 12.37 -55.20 -3.37
N CYS A 807 11.35 -54.91 -2.56
CA CYS A 807 9.93 -54.90 -2.95
C CYS A 807 9.44 -53.48 -3.29
N SER A 808 10.08 -52.86 -4.28
CA SER A 808 9.79 -51.47 -4.67
C SER A 808 8.40 -51.29 -5.24
N PHE A 809 7.74 -50.19 -4.86
CA PHE A 809 6.50 -49.76 -5.46
C PHE A 809 6.66 -49.36 -6.93
N GLY A 810 5.67 -49.68 -7.76
CA GLY A 810 5.53 -49.13 -9.11
C GLY A 810 4.46 -48.04 -9.13
N GLU A 811 4.71 -46.95 -9.83
CA GLU A 811 3.72 -45.88 -10.04
C GLU A 811 2.60 -46.36 -10.97
N VAL A 812 1.35 -46.10 -10.60
CA VAL A 812 0.18 -46.46 -11.42
C VAL A 812 -0.07 -45.36 -12.46
N GLN A 813 0.41 -45.55 -13.69
CA GLN A 813 0.20 -44.59 -14.78
C GLN A 813 -1.28 -44.51 -15.20
N GLY A 814 -1.79 -43.29 -15.43
CA GLY A 814 -3.13 -43.06 -15.98
C GLY A 814 -4.19 -42.59 -14.97
N VAL A 815 -3.85 -42.45 -13.69
CA VAL A 815 -4.69 -41.80 -12.66
C VAL A 815 -4.48 -40.27 -12.63
N ASN A 816 -3.75 -39.73 -13.62
CA ASN A 816 -3.34 -38.33 -13.75
C ASN A 816 -4.54 -37.39 -13.93
N GLY A 817 -5.12 -37.01 -12.79
CA GLY A 817 -6.34 -36.24 -12.64
C GLY A 817 -6.93 -36.34 -11.21
N GLY A 818 -6.52 -37.34 -10.43
CA GLY A 818 -6.92 -37.53 -9.04
C GLY A 818 -6.24 -36.59 -8.04
N ASP A 819 -6.78 -36.58 -6.82
CA ASP A 819 -6.34 -35.79 -5.66
C ASP A 819 -5.14 -36.41 -4.90
N PHE A 820 -4.50 -37.43 -5.48
CA PHE A 820 -3.41 -38.21 -4.89
C PHE A 820 -2.52 -38.88 -5.96
N LEU A 821 -1.28 -39.21 -5.60
CA LEU A 821 -0.40 -40.12 -6.33
C LEU A 821 -0.62 -41.55 -5.85
N GLU A 822 -0.77 -42.49 -6.77
CA GLU A 822 -1.02 -43.90 -6.46
C GLU A 822 0.15 -44.79 -6.89
N TYR A 823 0.57 -45.64 -5.95
CA TYR A 823 1.64 -46.61 -6.13
C TYR A 823 1.13 -48.01 -5.78
N LEU A 824 1.51 -49.00 -6.58
CA LEU A 824 1.08 -50.38 -6.46
C LEU A 824 2.30 -51.32 -6.36
N TRP A 825 2.22 -52.25 -5.42
CA TRP A 825 3.02 -53.45 -5.40
C TRP A 825 2.10 -54.64 -5.54
N GLU A 826 2.25 -55.39 -6.63
CA GLU A 826 1.50 -56.61 -6.86
C GLU A 826 2.46 -57.78 -7.07
N ARG A 827 2.24 -58.86 -6.32
CA ARG A 827 2.94 -60.12 -6.48
C ARG A 827 1.94 -61.26 -6.52
N SER A 828 2.12 -62.17 -7.47
CA SER A 828 1.38 -63.42 -7.55
C SER A 828 2.36 -64.56 -7.75
N ASP A 829 2.35 -65.53 -6.85
CA ASP A 829 3.13 -66.76 -6.92
C ASP A 829 2.16 -67.95 -6.97
N VAL A 830 2.17 -68.67 -8.09
CA VAL A 830 1.33 -69.85 -8.32
C VAL A 830 2.21 -71.07 -8.51
N TRP A 831 1.99 -72.08 -7.68
CA TRP A 831 2.70 -73.35 -7.68
C TRP A 831 1.74 -74.48 -7.94
N ASN A 832 1.99 -75.27 -8.98
CA ASN A 832 1.25 -76.48 -9.28
C ASN A 832 2.20 -77.66 -9.21
N TYR A 833 1.96 -78.57 -8.28
CA TYR A 833 2.73 -79.79 -8.11
C TYR A 833 1.89 -81.01 -8.45
N THR A 834 2.30 -81.75 -9.48
CA THR A 834 1.63 -82.99 -9.89
C THR A 834 2.50 -84.18 -9.53
N TYR A 835 1.97 -85.12 -8.74
CA TYR A 835 2.64 -86.38 -8.42
C TYR A 835 1.98 -87.55 -9.12
N LYS A 836 2.77 -88.60 -9.38
CA LYS A 836 2.29 -89.89 -9.88
C LYS A 836 2.84 -90.99 -8.98
N HIS A 837 1.99 -91.55 -8.13
CA HIS A 837 2.33 -92.75 -7.37
C HIS A 837 2.06 -93.99 -8.23
N ARG A 838 3.10 -94.79 -8.47
CA ARG A 838 2.99 -96.10 -9.13
C ARG A 838 3.12 -97.20 -8.08
N GLY A 839 1.98 -97.69 -7.59
CA GLY A 839 1.92 -98.89 -6.76
C GLY A 839 1.84 -100.16 -7.62
N ALA A 840 2.06 -101.34 -7.01
CA ALA A 840 2.06 -102.61 -7.73
C ALA A 840 0.75 -102.91 -8.49
N ASN A 841 -0.40 -102.33 -8.08
CA ASN A 841 -1.72 -102.56 -8.70
C ASN A 841 -2.57 -101.29 -8.96
N TYR A 842 -2.04 -100.06 -8.81
CA TYR A 842 -2.77 -98.82 -9.18
C TYR A 842 -1.82 -97.64 -9.44
N THR A 843 -2.23 -96.74 -10.33
CA THR A 843 -1.54 -95.46 -10.59
C THR A 843 -2.42 -94.34 -10.06
N THR A 844 -2.08 -93.72 -8.93
CA THR A 844 -2.77 -92.54 -8.40
C THR A 844 -1.97 -91.30 -8.78
N SER A 845 -2.58 -90.38 -9.52
CA SER A 845 -2.00 -89.08 -9.86
C SER A 845 -2.84 -87.97 -9.30
N GLY A 846 -2.23 -87.09 -8.51
CA GLY A 846 -2.89 -85.92 -7.96
C GLY A 846 -2.11 -84.63 -8.22
N THR A 847 -2.80 -83.50 -8.16
CA THR A 847 -2.22 -82.17 -8.28
C THR A 847 -2.55 -81.34 -7.04
N PHE A 848 -1.52 -80.79 -6.41
CA PHE A 848 -1.64 -79.78 -5.36
C PHE A 848 -1.29 -78.41 -5.93
N SER A 849 -2.15 -77.42 -5.73
CA SER A 849 -1.97 -76.06 -6.23
C SER A 849 -1.99 -75.07 -5.07
N VAL A 850 -1.05 -74.13 -5.09
CA VAL A 850 -0.98 -73.00 -4.15
C VAL A 850 -0.89 -71.72 -4.96
N SER A 851 -1.78 -70.79 -4.67
CA SER A 851 -1.77 -69.44 -5.23
C SER A 851 -1.67 -68.45 -4.09
N ALA A 852 -0.60 -67.68 -4.04
CA ALA A 852 -0.43 -66.57 -3.11
C ALA A 852 -0.42 -65.28 -3.92
N ARG A 853 -1.34 -64.36 -3.63
CA ARG A 853 -1.40 -63.04 -4.25
C ARG A 853 -1.35 -61.96 -3.19
N THR A 854 -0.42 -61.03 -3.31
CA THR A 854 -0.31 -59.85 -2.46
C THR A 854 -0.48 -58.60 -3.33
N GLU A 855 -1.39 -57.73 -2.93
CA GLU A 855 -1.65 -56.43 -3.56
C GLU A 855 -1.58 -55.35 -2.47
N ASN A 856 -0.55 -54.49 -2.53
CA ASN A 856 -0.38 -53.37 -1.61
C ASN A 856 -0.43 -52.06 -2.38
N ARG A 857 -1.21 -51.11 -1.87
CA ARG A 857 -1.39 -49.78 -2.45
C ARG A 857 -0.91 -48.70 -1.50
N LEU A 858 -0.36 -47.64 -2.07
CA LEU A 858 0.08 -46.44 -1.39
C LEU A 858 -0.51 -45.22 -2.08
N GLU A 859 -1.23 -44.40 -1.32
CA GLU A 859 -1.84 -43.14 -1.76
C GLU A 859 -1.16 -41.97 -1.04
N ILE A 860 -0.60 -41.05 -1.83
CA ILE A 860 0.05 -39.82 -1.33
C ILE A 860 -0.79 -38.62 -1.76
N PRO A 861 -1.32 -37.80 -0.83
CA PRO A 861 -2.25 -36.73 -1.18
C PRO A 861 -1.56 -35.58 -1.91
N THR A 862 -2.17 -35.11 -3.01
CA THR A 862 -1.74 -33.93 -3.78
C THR A 862 -2.74 -32.79 -3.70
N VAL A 863 -3.56 -32.79 -2.64
CA VAL A 863 -4.52 -31.72 -2.33
C VAL A 863 -4.18 -31.09 -1.00
N TYR A 864 -4.18 -29.76 -1.00
CA TYR A 864 -3.97 -28.97 0.19
C TYR A 864 -5.12 -29.15 1.19
N LYS A 865 -4.81 -29.73 2.35
CA LYS A 865 -5.64 -29.68 3.54
C LYS A 865 -4.91 -28.86 4.60
N ILE A 866 -5.61 -27.91 5.20
CA ILE A 866 -5.00 -27.01 6.17
C ILE A 866 -4.52 -27.82 7.38
N GLY A 867 -3.21 -27.79 7.62
CA GLY A 867 -2.54 -28.30 8.80
C GLY A 867 -2.31 -29.80 8.83
N SER A 868 -2.66 -30.55 7.78
CA SER A 868 -2.47 -32.01 7.77
C SER A 868 -2.20 -32.59 6.39
N MET A 869 -1.35 -33.61 6.38
CA MET A 869 -1.06 -34.46 5.24
C MET A 869 -1.11 -35.92 5.69
N ASP A 870 -2.00 -36.71 5.09
CA ASP A 870 -2.22 -38.11 5.47
C ASP A 870 -1.83 -39.03 4.31
N ILE A 871 -0.70 -39.72 4.44
CA ILE A 871 -0.26 -40.76 3.50
C ILE A 871 -0.90 -42.08 3.90
N LYS A 872 -1.63 -42.72 2.99
CA LYS A 872 -2.38 -43.95 3.27
C LYS A 872 -1.74 -45.13 2.58
N MET A 873 -1.61 -46.23 3.31
CA MET A 873 -1.12 -47.49 2.78
C MET A 873 -2.09 -48.60 3.20
N TYR A 874 -2.45 -49.46 2.28
CA TYR A 874 -3.34 -50.58 2.57
C TYR A 874 -3.02 -51.74 1.65
N GLY A 875 -3.33 -52.95 2.09
CA GLY A 875 -3.01 -54.14 1.33
C GLY A 875 -3.94 -55.29 1.57
N LYS A 876 -3.97 -56.17 0.59
CA LYS A 876 -4.75 -57.38 0.53
C LYS A 876 -3.85 -58.55 0.16
N VAL A 877 -3.93 -59.61 0.96
CA VAL A 877 -3.18 -60.84 0.74
C VAL A 877 -4.18 -61.99 0.63
N THR A 878 -4.14 -62.72 -0.47
CA THR A 878 -4.97 -63.92 -0.70
C THR A 878 -4.08 -65.15 -0.78
N LEU A 879 -4.39 -66.18 0.00
CA LEU A 879 -3.77 -67.50 -0.09
C LEU A 879 -4.83 -68.54 -0.43
N GLU A 880 -4.70 -69.17 -1.59
CA GLU A 880 -5.56 -70.25 -2.07
C GLU A 880 -4.76 -71.54 -2.14
N LEU A 881 -5.31 -72.59 -1.53
CA LEU A 881 -4.77 -73.94 -1.55
C LEU A 881 -5.82 -74.85 -2.20
N SER A 882 -5.41 -75.73 -3.10
CA SER A 882 -6.30 -76.77 -3.63
C SER A 882 -5.57 -78.07 -3.89
N SER A 883 -6.28 -79.18 -3.75
CA SER A 883 -5.76 -80.51 -4.05
C SER A 883 -6.78 -81.28 -4.87
N THR A 884 -6.32 -81.97 -5.91
CA THR A 884 -7.11 -82.91 -6.71
C THR A 884 -6.40 -84.25 -6.70
N GLU A 885 -6.89 -85.23 -5.95
CA GLU A 885 -6.31 -86.58 -5.88
C GLU A 885 -6.94 -87.54 -6.91
N SER A 886 -8.22 -87.32 -7.25
CA SER A 886 -8.99 -88.02 -8.30
C SER A 886 -10.23 -87.19 -8.68
N THR A 887 -11.00 -87.61 -9.71
CA THR A 887 -12.25 -86.93 -10.10
C THR A 887 -13.31 -86.88 -9.00
N GLU A 888 -13.22 -87.74 -7.97
CA GLU A 888 -14.18 -87.82 -6.86
C GLU A 888 -13.61 -87.30 -5.53
N ARG A 889 -12.31 -86.95 -5.46
CA ARG A 889 -11.64 -86.43 -4.24
C ARG A 889 -10.85 -85.16 -4.55
N SER A 890 -11.44 -84.02 -4.24
CA SER A 890 -10.81 -82.71 -4.39
C SER A 890 -11.24 -81.75 -3.29
N TRP A 891 -10.36 -80.80 -2.95
CA TRP A 891 -10.69 -79.70 -2.05
C TRP A 891 -10.03 -78.41 -2.51
N SER A 892 -10.65 -77.29 -2.18
CA SER A 892 -10.12 -75.95 -2.38
C SER A 892 -10.49 -75.06 -1.20
N ALA A 893 -9.50 -74.38 -0.63
CA ALA A 893 -9.69 -73.43 0.45
C ALA A 893 -8.94 -72.13 0.13
N ALA A 894 -9.54 -70.99 0.48
CA ALA A 894 -8.92 -69.68 0.30
C ALA A 894 -9.10 -68.83 1.57
N ALA A 895 -8.08 -68.07 1.93
CA ALA A 895 -8.16 -67.05 2.96
C ALA A 895 -7.62 -65.71 2.45
N GLU A 896 -8.13 -64.63 3.05
CA GLU A 896 -7.78 -63.26 2.73
C GLU A 896 -7.40 -62.53 4.02
N SER A 897 -6.30 -61.77 3.98
CA SER A 897 -5.89 -60.87 5.05
C SER A 897 -5.84 -59.44 4.52
N ASN A 898 -6.52 -58.51 5.21
CA ASN A 898 -6.53 -57.09 4.88
C ASN A 898 -5.90 -56.27 6.00
N TRP A 899 -5.19 -55.21 5.63
CA TRP A 899 -4.57 -54.28 6.58
C TRP A 899 -4.53 -52.86 6.02
N GLN A 900 -4.45 -51.87 6.92
CA GLN A 900 -4.29 -50.46 6.58
C GLN A 900 -3.39 -49.75 7.58
N ALA A 901 -2.66 -48.74 7.11
CA ALA A 901 -1.85 -47.84 7.91
C ALA A 901 -1.90 -46.42 7.32
N ILE A 902 -1.91 -45.41 8.19
CA ILE A 902 -1.94 -43.99 7.83
C ILE A 902 -0.79 -43.30 8.55
N LEU A 903 0.07 -42.64 7.78
CA LEU A 903 1.11 -41.75 8.29
C LEU A 903 0.59 -40.31 8.15
N SER A 904 0.28 -39.67 9.28
CA SER A 904 -0.24 -38.30 9.34
C SER A 904 0.87 -37.33 9.77
N VAL A 905 1.18 -36.34 8.95
CA VAL A 905 2.06 -35.22 9.30
C VAL A 905 1.20 -33.97 9.51
N ARG A 906 1.16 -33.46 10.74
CA ARG A 906 0.28 -32.37 11.16
C ARG A 906 1.07 -31.19 11.69
N THR A 907 0.59 -29.98 11.43
CA THR A 907 1.10 -28.74 12.04
C THR A 907 0.40 -28.51 13.38
N GLU A 908 1.15 -28.41 14.48
CA GLU A 908 0.62 -28.14 15.83
C GLU A 908 0.39 -26.63 16.10
N GLU A 909 -0.31 -26.32 17.19
CA GLU A 909 -0.44 -24.98 17.74
C GLU A 909 0.95 -24.48 18.17
N GLY A 910 1.55 -23.59 17.38
CA GLY A 910 2.94 -23.16 17.52
C GLY A 910 3.78 -23.33 16.25
N GLY A 911 3.26 -24.01 15.22
CA GLY A 911 3.93 -24.08 13.91
C GLY A 911 5.09 -25.07 13.85
N SER A 912 5.12 -26.07 14.72
CA SER A 912 5.97 -27.26 14.59
C SER A 912 5.20 -28.39 13.88
N LEU A 913 5.93 -29.34 13.29
CA LEU A 913 5.35 -30.54 12.70
C LEU A 913 5.36 -31.71 13.69
N LYS A 914 4.27 -32.47 13.70
CA LYS A 914 4.13 -33.72 14.42
C LYS A 914 3.72 -34.84 13.50
N ILE A 915 4.36 -35.98 13.69
CA ILE A 915 4.14 -37.18 12.89
C ILE A 915 3.41 -38.21 13.76
N ASN A 916 2.28 -38.71 13.29
CA ASN A 916 1.51 -39.75 13.96
C ASN A 916 1.30 -40.93 12.99
N VAL A 917 1.31 -42.15 13.52
CA VAL A 917 1.03 -43.37 12.76
C VAL A 917 -0.20 -44.04 13.33
N GLU A 918 -1.21 -44.22 12.49
CA GLU A 918 -2.41 -44.99 12.80
C GLU A 918 -2.39 -46.28 11.97
N SER A 919 -2.32 -47.45 12.61
CA SER A 919 -2.24 -48.75 11.91
C SER A 919 -3.31 -49.70 12.43
N SER A 920 -4.03 -50.37 11.52
CA SER A 920 -4.94 -51.45 11.90
C SER A 920 -4.18 -52.77 12.13
N GLN A 921 -4.73 -53.62 12.98
CA GLN A 921 -4.33 -55.02 13.02
C GLN A 921 -4.75 -55.71 11.71
N ALA A 922 -3.90 -56.59 11.17
CA ALA A 922 -4.24 -57.39 9.99
C ALA A 922 -5.43 -58.32 10.31
N GLN A 923 -6.48 -58.26 9.48
CA GLN A 923 -7.69 -59.05 9.67
C GLN A 923 -7.74 -60.19 8.65
N THR A 924 -7.52 -61.41 9.14
CA THR A 924 -7.56 -62.63 8.31
C THR A 924 -8.94 -63.30 8.40
N LYS A 925 -9.54 -63.62 7.26
CA LYS A 925 -10.81 -64.34 7.14
C LYS A 925 -10.71 -65.46 6.11
N ALA A 926 -11.44 -66.55 6.33
CA ALA A 926 -11.66 -67.56 5.29
C ALA A 926 -12.62 -67.01 4.23
N VAL A 927 -12.32 -67.22 2.95
CA VAL A 927 -13.09 -66.71 1.80
C VAL A 927 -13.78 -67.85 1.04
N LYS A 928 -13.14 -69.02 0.97
CA LYS A 928 -13.68 -70.18 0.25
C LYS A 928 -13.29 -71.48 0.94
N ALA A 929 -14.21 -72.45 1.02
CA ALA A 929 -13.94 -73.81 1.43
C ALA A 929 -14.90 -74.76 0.71
N GLU A 930 -14.37 -75.53 -0.24
CA GLU A 930 -15.10 -76.56 -0.99
C GLU A 930 -14.39 -77.90 -0.78
N GLU A 931 -15.12 -78.92 -0.34
CA GLU A 931 -14.59 -80.27 -0.14
C GLU A 931 -15.52 -81.29 -0.82
N HIS A 932 -14.95 -82.15 -1.66
CA HIS A 932 -15.65 -83.23 -2.34
C HIS A 932 -14.93 -84.55 -2.03
N GLY A 933 -15.63 -85.50 -1.41
CA GLY A 933 -15.19 -86.90 -1.29
C GLY A 933 -14.33 -87.29 -0.08
N GLY A 934 -14.23 -86.45 0.96
CA GLY A 934 -13.53 -86.76 2.22
C GLY A 934 -12.01 -86.84 2.03
N ALA A 935 -11.36 -85.68 1.94
CA ALA A 935 -9.93 -85.59 1.68
C ALA A 935 -9.09 -85.99 2.91
N LEU A 936 -7.93 -86.63 2.69
CA LEU A 936 -7.06 -87.11 3.78
C LEU A 936 -6.30 -85.99 4.51
N VAL A 937 -6.10 -84.83 3.88
CA VAL A 937 -5.38 -83.68 4.44
C VAL A 937 -6.11 -82.38 4.07
N TYR A 938 -6.79 -81.78 5.04
CA TYR A 938 -7.44 -80.47 4.91
C TYR A 938 -6.56 -79.39 5.55
N LEU A 939 -6.01 -78.49 4.73
CA LEU A 939 -5.23 -77.35 5.21
C LEU A 939 -6.13 -76.13 5.35
N LYS A 940 -5.88 -75.33 6.39
CA LYS A 940 -6.60 -74.08 6.70
C LYS A 940 -5.74 -72.87 6.33
N PRO A 941 -5.89 -72.27 5.14
CA PRO A 941 -5.05 -71.16 4.70
C PRO A 941 -5.10 -69.97 5.68
N GLU A 942 -6.20 -69.79 6.41
CA GLU A 942 -6.36 -68.74 7.41
C GLU A 942 -5.38 -68.86 8.58
N THR A 943 -5.04 -70.08 9.00
CA THR A 943 -4.06 -70.31 10.08
C THR A 943 -2.68 -69.89 9.62
N TYR A 944 -2.28 -70.28 8.40
CA TYR A 944 -0.98 -69.93 7.83
C TYR A 944 -0.82 -68.43 7.59
N LEU A 945 -1.87 -67.76 7.10
CA LEU A 945 -1.83 -66.30 6.96
C LEU A 945 -1.75 -65.59 8.31
N THR A 946 -2.50 -66.04 9.32
CA THR A 946 -2.49 -65.40 10.65
C THR A 946 -1.14 -65.56 11.37
N GLU A 947 -0.43 -66.66 11.14
CA GLU A 947 0.90 -66.92 11.72
C GLU A 947 1.99 -66.04 11.10
N VAL A 948 1.89 -65.74 9.81
CA VAL A 948 2.95 -65.05 9.04
C VAL A 948 2.71 -63.55 8.90
N MET A 949 1.46 -63.10 8.90
CA MET A 949 1.14 -61.68 8.76
C MET A 949 1.55 -60.89 10.01
N PRO A 950 2.09 -59.67 9.85
CA PRO A 950 2.45 -58.83 10.99
C PRO A 950 1.21 -58.45 11.80
N THR A 951 1.32 -58.47 13.13
CA THR A 951 0.24 -58.06 14.05
C THR A 951 -0.08 -56.58 13.93
N LYS A 952 0.93 -55.76 13.65
CA LYS A 952 0.82 -54.31 13.42
C LYS A 952 1.76 -53.92 12.29
N ILE A 953 1.30 -53.04 11.40
CA ILE A 953 2.14 -52.46 10.35
C ILE A 953 2.93 -51.31 10.95
N GLU A 954 4.25 -51.49 11.09
CA GLU A 954 5.16 -50.48 11.60
C GLU A 954 5.69 -49.60 10.47
N LEU A 955 5.65 -48.28 10.65
CA LEU A 955 6.12 -47.29 9.69
C LEU A 955 7.33 -46.50 10.20
N ASP A 956 8.05 -47.03 11.19
CA ASP A 956 9.10 -46.30 11.94
C ASP A 956 10.21 -45.74 11.05
N LYS A 957 10.57 -46.47 9.98
CA LYS A 957 11.54 -45.98 8.98
C LYS A 957 11.02 -44.75 8.24
N ALA A 958 9.76 -44.76 7.81
CA ALA A 958 9.14 -43.61 7.15
C ALA A 958 8.94 -42.44 8.13
N VAL A 959 8.64 -42.71 9.40
CA VAL A 959 8.57 -41.69 10.46
C VAL A 959 9.94 -41.03 10.65
N ALA A 960 11.02 -41.81 10.66
CA ALA A 960 12.38 -41.28 10.78
C ALA A 960 12.73 -40.32 9.63
N GLU A 961 12.33 -40.63 8.39
CA GLU A 961 12.57 -39.73 7.24
C GLU A 961 11.84 -38.38 7.39
N PHE A 962 10.60 -38.37 7.92
CA PHE A 962 9.88 -37.11 8.18
C PHE A 962 10.37 -36.37 9.42
N SER A 963 11.01 -37.06 10.37
CA SER A 963 11.47 -36.45 11.63
C SER A 963 12.50 -35.35 11.42
N TYR A 964 13.20 -35.35 10.28
CA TYR A 964 14.10 -34.26 9.90
C TYR A 964 13.39 -32.90 9.76
N PHE A 965 12.11 -32.90 9.36
CA PHE A 965 11.36 -31.66 9.11
C PHE A 965 10.66 -31.11 10.36
N THR A 966 10.80 -31.76 11.51
CA THR A 966 10.14 -31.33 12.76
C THR A 966 10.97 -30.33 13.56
N SER A 967 12.27 -30.19 13.26
CA SER A 967 13.20 -29.23 13.86
C SER A 967 13.26 -27.88 13.12
N SER A 968 14.16 -26.99 13.56
CA SER A 968 14.55 -25.80 12.82
C SER A 968 14.92 -26.15 11.38
N TRP A 969 14.54 -25.30 10.43
CA TRP A 969 14.94 -25.44 9.04
C TRP A 969 16.34 -24.87 8.81
N GLU A 970 17.29 -25.76 8.55
CA GLU A 970 18.72 -25.45 8.53
C GLU A 970 19.27 -25.03 7.15
N SER A 971 18.43 -24.93 6.11
CA SER A 971 18.92 -24.59 4.75
C SER A 971 18.92 -23.08 4.46
N CYS A 972 18.20 -22.26 5.23
CA CYS A 972 18.15 -20.80 5.01
C CYS A 972 17.72 -20.06 6.28
N TYR A 973 18.53 -19.08 6.69
CA TYR A 973 18.33 -18.31 7.93
C TYR A 973 18.02 -16.84 7.63
N PRO A 974 16.84 -16.29 7.99
CA PRO A 974 16.53 -14.87 7.88
C PRO A 974 17.37 -14.04 8.86
N GLY A 975 18.28 -13.23 8.31
CA GLY A 975 19.36 -12.59 9.06
C GLY A 975 20.21 -13.65 9.76
N MET A 976 19.86 -13.92 11.01
CA MET A 976 20.51 -14.88 11.91
C MET A 976 19.53 -15.84 12.61
N SER A 977 18.21 -15.70 12.42
CA SER A 977 17.19 -16.55 13.05
C SER A 977 16.91 -17.79 12.20
N SER A 978 16.33 -18.84 12.79
CA SER A 978 15.88 -20.03 12.06
C SER A 978 14.42 -19.92 11.64
N TYR A 979 14.01 -20.72 10.65
CA TYR A 979 12.60 -20.94 10.33
C TYR A 979 12.12 -22.29 10.86
N THR A 980 10.81 -22.47 10.95
CA THR A 980 10.15 -23.78 11.07
C THR A 980 9.34 -24.08 9.80
N LEU A 981 9.20 -25.37 9.49
CA LEU A 981 8.38 -25.85 8.38
C LEU A 981 6.96 -26.15 8.86
N THR A 982 5.97 -25.76 8.07
CA THR A 982 4.55 -26.02 8.36
C THR A 982 3.80 -26.42 7.09
N GLN A 983 2.55 -26.89 7.24
CA GLN A 983 1.66 -27.18 6.12
C GLN A 983 2.27 -28.08 5.03
N PRO A 984 2.71 -29.30 5.39
CA PRO A 984 3.31 -30.23 4.43
C PRO A 984 2.29 -30.60 3.33
N VAL A 985 2.73 -30.64 2.08
CA VAL A 985 1.89 -31.10 0.97
C VAL A 985 2.74 -31.58 -0.21
N PHE A 986 2.31 -32.64 -0.90
CA PHE A 986 2.93 -33.04 -2.16
C PHE A 986 2.29 -32.31 -3.34
N ASN A 987 3.10 -31.88 -4.31
CA ASN A 987 2.60 -31.44 -5.60
C ASN A 987 2.31 -32.64 -6.52
N ARG A 988 1.76 -32.38 -7.71
CA ARG A 988 1.45 -33.42 -8.70
C ARG A 988 2.69 -34.13 -9.28
N SER A 989 3.86 -33.53 -9.15
CA SER A 989 5.14 -34.12 -9.57
C SER A 989 5.78 -34.98 -8.46
N GLY A 990 5.14 -35.06 -7.29
CA GLY A 990 5.66 -35.77 -6.11
C GLY A 990 6.70 -35.01 -5.31
N ASP A 991 6.88 -33.71 -5.56
CA ASP A 991 7.74 -32.83 -4.77
C ASP A 991 7.05 -32.48 -3.46
N LEU A 992 7.81 -32.47 -2.36
CA LEU A 992 7.30 -32.15 -1.03
C LEU A 992 7.45 -30.65 -0.76
N LEU A 993 6.35 -29.97 -0.46
CA LEU A 993 6.28 -28.55 -0.20
C LEU A 993 5.94 -28.26 1.26
N PHE A 994 6.48 -27.16 1.78
CA PHE A 994 6.21 -26.63 3.12
C PHE A 994 6.07 -25.10 3.09
N GLU A 995 5.27 -24.57 4.01
CA GLU A 995 5.23 -23.15 4.35
C GLU A 995 6.31 -22.81 5.38
N LEU A 996 7.05 -21.72 5.14
CA LEU A 996 8.02 -21.17 6.10
C LEU A 996 7.32 -20.30 7.15
N ARG A 997 7.71 -20.47 8.43
CA ARG A 997 7.27 -19.62 9.54
C ARG A 997 8.40 -19.32 10.52
N PRO A 998 8.37 -18.16 11.21
CA PRO A 998 9.29 -17.92 12.32
C PRO A 998 8.96 -18.84 13.52
N PRO A 999 9.94 -19.12 14.41
CA PRO A 999 9.74 -19.96 15.58
C PRO A 999 8.75 -19.31 16.58
N ALA A 1000 7.93 -20.11 17.26
CA ALA A 1000 6.87 -19.61 18.16
C ALA A 1000 7.36 -18.73 19.33
N SER A 1001 8.61 -18.88 19.78
CA SER A 1001 9.18 -18.09 20.88
C SER A 1001 9.36 -16.61 20.56
N ASP A 1002 9.46 -16.25 19.28
CA ASP A 1002 9.58 -14.86 18.84
C ASP A 1002 8.23 -14.18 18.63
N ALA A 1003 7.14 -14.97 18.52
CA ALA A 1003 5.79 -14.42 18.34
C ALA A 1003 5.18 -13.87 19.64
N GLN A 1004 5.53 -14.45 20.80
CA GLN A 1004 4.95 -14.04 22.10
C GLN A 1004 5.83 -13.10 22.93
N SER A 1005 7.17 -13.13 22.80
CA SER A 1005 8.03 -12.25 23.62
C SER A 1005 8.05 -10.78 23.17
N GLN A 1006 7.50 -10.47 21.98
CA GLN A 1006 7.40 -9.10 21.47
C GLN A 1006 6.05 -8.41 21.74
N ALA A 1007 5.05 -9.12 22.27
CA ALA A 1007 3.73 -8.53 22.58
C ALA A 1007 3.68 -7.76 23.92
N HIS A 1008 4.67 -7.95 24.80
CA HIS A 1008 4.75 -7.26 26.10
C HIS A 1008 6.17 -6.73 26.37
N GLY A 1009 6.49 -5.59 25.77
CA GLY A 1009 7.78 -4.91 25.93
C GLY A 1009 7.69 -3.39 26.11
N ALA A 1010 6.63 -2.88 26.75
CA ALA A 1010 6.62 -1.52 27.29
C ALA A 1010 7.16 -1.55 28.73
N GLY A 1011 8.47 -1.47 28.90
CA GLY A 1011 9.06 -1.43 30.24
C GLY A 1011 10.60 -1.43 30.27
N GLY A 1012 11.21 -0.27 30.02
CA GLY A 1012 12.55 0.11 30.52
C GLY A 1012 13.78 -0.62 29.93
N PRO A 1013 14.80 0.08 29.41
CA PRO A 1013 16.04 -0.57 28.97
C PRO A 1013 16.89 -0.95 30.18
N ALA A 1014 17.07 -2.26 30.41
CA ALA A 1014 18.24 -2.76 31.11
C ALA A 1014 19.39 -2.81 30.09
N THR A 1015 20.22 -1.77 30.08
CA THR A 1015 21.50 -1.72 29.35
C THR A 1015 22.45 -2.83 29.82
N PRO A 1016 23.05 -3.63 28.93
CA PRO A 1016 24.30 -4.31 29.25
C PRO A 1016 25.43 -3.27 29.20
N VAL A 1017 26.05 -3.03 30.35
CA VAL A 1017 27.21 -2.14 30.50
C VAL A 1017 28.41 -2.75 29.77
N LEU A 1018 28.65 -2.33 28.52
CA LEU A 1018 29.94 -2.48 27.86
C LEU A 1018 30.92 -1.49 28.48
N LYS A 1019 31.86 -2.02 29.27
CA LYS A 1019 32.94 -1.24 29.89
C LYS A 1019 33.85 -0.66 28.82
N ASN A 1020 33.98 0.66 28.85
CA ASN A 1020 35.01 1.46 28.19
C ASN A 1020 36.40 0.80 28.22
N ILE A 1021 36.94 0.44 27.04
CA ILE A 1021 38.38 0.33 26.84
C ILE A 1021 38.83 1.64 26.18
N LYS A 1022 39.28 2.57 27.02
CA LYS A 1022 40.14 3.67 26.59
C LYS A 1022 41.52 3.09 26.32
N ASN A 1023 41.97 3.12 25.07
CA ASN A 1023 43.39 3.20 24.74
C ASN A 1023 43.54 3.60 23.27
N LEU A 1024 43.87 4.87 23.03
CA LEU A 1024 44.88 5.33 22.06
C LEU A 1024 44.92 6.87 22.08
N LYS A 1025 45.88 7.40 22.84
CA LYS A 1025 46.48 8.71 22.58
C LYS A 1025 47.91 8.44 22.12
N ALA A 1026 48.27 8.95 20.94
CA ALA A 1026 49.37 9.89 20.74
C ALA A 1026 49.79 9.92 19.27
N PHE A 1027 49.64 11.07 18.61
CA PHE A 1027 50.78 11.74 17.99
C PHE A 1027 50.57 13.25 18.00
N ALA A 1028 51.66 13.95 18.25
CA ALA A 1028 51.73 15.30 18.76
C ALA A 1028 51.61 16.38 17.67
N ARG A 1029 51.15 17.57 18.06
CA ARG A 1029 51.84 18.81 17.69
C ARG A 1029 51.64 19.91 18.74
N ASN A 1030 52.79 20.37 19.23
CA ASN A 1030 53.01 21.46 20.18
C ASN A 1030 52.61 22.83 19.60
N GLY A 1031 52.16 23.74 20.47
CA GLY A 1031 52.01 25.16 20.12
C GLY A 1031 51.48 26.05 21.24
N ARG A 1032 52.30 26.27 22.28
CA ARG A 1032 52.40 27.43 23.20
C ARG A 1032 51.16 28.28 23.58
N ALA A 1033 51.00 28.39 24.91
CA ALA A 1033 50.17 29.30 25.73
C ALA A 1033 50.62 30.80 25.65
N PRO A 1034 50.23 31.74 26.55
CA PRO A 1034 49.19 31.74 27.61
C PRO A 1034 48.39 33.09 27.75
N GLY A 1035 47.37 33.12 28.62
CA GLY A 1035 46.89 34.37 29.26
C GLY A 1035 45.49 34.27 29.87
N ARG A 1036 45.33 33.89 31.14
CA ARG A 1036 45.18 34.76 32.35
C ARG A 1036 43.93 35.66 32.38
N GLY A 1037 43.06 35.40 33.36
CA GLY A 1037 42.11 36.37 33.96
C GLY A 1037 40.88 35.68 34.56
N ARG A 1038 40.93 35.22 35.83
CA ARG A 1038 40.31 35.85 37.03
C ARG A 1038 38.78 35.97 36.95
N ASN A 1039 38.03 35.13 37.67
CA ASN A 1039 37.57 35.27 39.08
C ASN A 1039 36.47 36.31 39.31
N GLY A 1040 35.36 35.86 39.88
CA GLY A 1040 34.29 36.66 40.51
C GLY A 1040 32.95 35.90 40.46
N SER A 1041 32.77 34.79 41.18
CA SER A 1041 32.21 34.68 42.55
C SER A 1041 30.89 35.44 42.80
N ALA A 1042 29.86 34.64 43.13
CA ALA A 1042 28.88 34.83 44.22
C ALA A 1042 27.87 36.00 44.08
N GLU A 1043 26.62 35.94 44.51
CA GLU A 1043 25.89 35.01 45.38
C GLU A 1043 24.39 35.40 45.36
N ASN A 1044 23.54 34.42 45.67
CA ASN A 1044 22.32 34.48 46.50
C ASN A 1044 21.02 35.21 46.11
N GLY A 1045 19.93 34.46 46.38
CA GLY A 1045 18.61 34.93 46.81
C GLY A 1045 17.60 34.99 45.67
N GLY A 1046 16.60 34.13 45.56
CA GLY A 1046 15.57 33.78 46.56
C GLY A 1046 14.21 34.13 45.93
N SER A 1047 13.43 33.12 45.51
CA SER A 1047 12.18 32.72 46.17
C SER A 1047 10.89 33.38 45.62
N SER A 1048 9.94 32.51 45.25
CA SER A 1048 8.47 32.68 45.33
C SER A 1048 7.78 33.59 44.30
N ARG A 1049 7.09 32.99 43.29
CA ARG A 1049 5.63 32.74 43.26
C ARG A 1049 4.79 34.03 43.24
N ASP A 1050 4.18 34.36 42.11
CA ASP A 1050 2.78 33.99 41.78
C ASP A 1050 2.17 34.93 40.71
N THR A 1051 1.58 34.29 39.70
CA THR A 1051 0.33 34.63 38.99
C THR A 1051 0.04 36.07 38.49
N SER A 1052 -0.18 36.12 37.17
CA SER A 1052 -1.42 36.55 36.50
C SER A 1052 -1.39 37.79 35.61
N ARG A 1053 -1.84 37.54 34.37
CA ARG A 1053 -2.78 38.34 33.55
C ARG A 1053 -2.46 39.81 33.24
N ALA A 1054 -2.23 40.01 31.94
CA ALA A 1054 -3.10 40.74 31.00
C ALA A 1054 -2.57 42.06 30.42
N ARG A 1055 -2.66 42.09 29.07
CA ARG A 1055 -2.79 43.23 28.15
C ARG A 1055 -1.61 44.20 28.06
N TYR A 1056 -0.87 44.15 26.96
CA TYR A 1056 -1.24 44.81 25.69
C TYR A 1056 -0.76 43.96 24.52
#